data_AF-A0A257JL86-F1
#
_entry.id   AF-A0A257JL86-F1
#
_cell.length_a   1.000
_cell.length_b   1.000
_cell.length_c   1.000
_cell.angle_alpha   90.00
_cell.angle_beta   90.00
_cell.angle_gamma   90.00
#
_symmetry.space_group_name_H-M   'P 1'
#
loop_
_entity.id
_entity.type
_entity.pdbx_description
1 polymer ?
#
loop_
_entity_poly.entity_id
_entity_poly.type
_entity_poly.pdbx_seq_one_letter_code
_entity_poly.pdbx_strand_id
1 'polypeptide(L)'
;MPAAIFGAQAAVSILNRAFNDVSPANLVYLNQVNEAGTTEASINAFAIKFGKSFATLSDAALASKVLGNLGLLPNADLLLGVTDYFAANSASRGLVVLQLGQILTNLEGATGSLAIYAPAAVAWNSEVTTSYTYSATTTNTVDSPAGDQTANLAAAAQTKAAASLAAAQTASTAATTAATALTTAIAAEAAAKTKADATDAVALKTASDAAAAAKTAADTALTAAQAAKTAADADKVAKDAALVAAIGTAGEAAAATAANNATAIANARATDVTTKTAAAATAATAATTAKTASDAATADDAALTTATAATATALTAANTAAAAAKTAAATAVTDASAFVTAAAATLTTTTDDTAAAAAKTAADATVTSANAAAATAEAIVAANAATAANAAALTAKTAYDTAKAAYDAKVVNSLVTANESVALAATQATAATAFKTAADAAVAAAATSVTKAAATTTNTADDTVAAAAKATADGYATAAGAGVTYATAQTAAAAAKPATYVAKTFTLTTGIDAFTGAAGDDTFTSLVTNGLSSLDVLDGGDGTGDVLNISSASGAAFTATTAATVKNIETVTVTGDNAVTIDASGYTGLTKLTTTGFAAMTVTGTAAAAITVSSTGVAGNAVTVNGGSTVAVTTTGATGGAAITVGGTTAPTGDVTISEALTGAVAAGAIAVTGGKVVSVTQTTSNAGATAGTVTVTGTANTTSVSATHTASVAGATNNAVTANDVNFGAASKASTITSVTASGYTTLNVGSNALTTLSLANGSSNIIIDNQATTVTTKTLGVTVDNLTGGTLDDADIYTTLNVTTANKDSTLANVTFGAATALTVAGTKSLTLTSAAGLAALKTVTVSGTAGLTATVSQASVTGVDTSATTGTSTITLDATKATYTGGAGKDNVTTSAAAPSKAIALGAGDDSLTLASGTTAVTGTITGGDGSDTLSMVAADAVTASGSATFAGKVSGFEKLTLTGATGAQAVDLAALGNYTDVTSSASAGTLTLNNLANGGTLNITGDTAGTGYVVAVTNAGTGTADVLKLNLSKAGLLTAGSVTAASVETVTITTADTQTTPTNPLDT
;
A
#
# COMPACT_ATOMS: atom_id res chain seq x y z
N MET A 1 60.69 20.95 -78.07
CA MET A 1 61.06 20.97 -79.50
C MET A 1 62.45 20.36 -79.65
N PRO A 2 62.69 19.40 -80.55
CA PRO A 2 64.06 18.98 -80.86
C PRO A 2 64.90 20.20 -81.27
N ALA A 3 66.20 20.17 -80.95
CA ALA A 3 67.12 21.31 -81.08
C ALA A 3 66.87 22.15 -82.34
N ALA A 4 66.52 23.43 -82.18
CA ALA A 4 66.25 24.31 -83.32
C ALA A 4 67.53 24.83 -84.01
N ILE A 5 68.69 24.55 -83.43
CA ILE A 5 70.01 25.01 -83.88
C ILE A 5 71.03 23.87 -83.75
N PHE A 6 72.04 23.85 -84.62
CA PHE A 6 73.06 22.79 -84.69
C PHE A 6 74.45 23.38 -84.93
N GLY A 7 75.48 22.53 -84.89
CA GLY A 7 76.87 22.91 -85.18
C GLY A 7 77.47 23.88 -84.17
N ALA A 8 78.40 24.72 -84.61
CA ALA A 8 79.08 25.69 -83.75
C ALA A 8 78.13 26.70 -83.11
N GLN A 9 77.06 27.08 -83.82
CA GLN A 9 76.04 27.98 -83.30
C GLN A 9 75.40 27.41 -82.03
N ALA A 10 74.98 26.14 -82.07
CA ALA A 10 74.45 25.44 -80.91
C ALA A 10 75.50 25.27 -79.80
N ALA A 11 76.73 24.87 -80.15
CA ALA A 11 77.77 24.63 -79.17
C ALA A 11 78.17 25.90 -78.39
N VAL A 12 78.28 27.04 -79.07
CA VAL A 12 78.56 28.34 -78.44
C VAL A 12 77.40 28.77 -77.54
N SER A 13 76.15 28.64 -77.97
CA SER A 13 74.99 28.95 -77.13
C SER A 13 74.90 28.05 -75.89
N ILE A 14 75.08 26.73 -76.06
CA ILE A 14 75.11 25.74 -74.96
C ILE A 14 76.20 26.07 -73.96
N LEU A 15 77.42 26.35 -74.41
CA LEU A 15 78.57 26.61 -73.52
C LEU A 15 78.38 27.90 -72.71
N ASN A 16 77.94 28.99 -73.34
CA ASN A 16 77.73 30.25 -72.63
C ASN A 16 76.58 30.15 -71.62
N ARG A 17 75.46 29.47 -71.95
CA ARG A 17 74.39 29.21 -70.97
C ARG A 17 74.82 28.26 -69.87
N ALA A 18 75.41 27.12 -70.19
CA ALA A 18 75.77 26.13 -69.18
C ALA A 18 76.84 26.64 -68.20
N PHE A 19 77.84 27.40 -68.65
CA PHE A 19 78.87 27.96 -67.77
C PHE A 19 78.48 29.30 -67.14
N ASN A 20 78.14 30.30 -67.95
CA ASN A 20 77.95 31.69 -67.48
C ASN A 20 76.49 32.03 -67.18
N ASP A 21 75.56 31.26 -67.73
CA ASP A 21 74.13 31.55 -67.81
C ASP A 21 73.75 32.81 -68.60
N VAL A 22 74.63 33.26 -69.51
CA VAL A 22 74.38 34.44 -70.36
C VAL A 22 74.42 34.10 -71.84
N SER A 23 73.76 34.93 -72.64
CA SER A 23 73.79 34.87 -74.11
C SER A 23 74.70 35.98 -74.61
N PRO A 24 75.87 35.67 -75.20
CA PRO A 24 76.87 36.68 -75.51
C PRO A 24 76.39 37.72 -76.54
N ALA A 25 76.90 38.94 -76.42
CA ALA A 25 76.70 40.02 -77.38
C ALA A 25 77.02 39.56 -78.80
N ASN A 26 76.34 40.11 -79.81
CA ASN A 26 76.42 39.59 -81.18
C ASN A 26 77.84 39.51 -81.75
N LEU A 27 78.69 40.50 -81.49
CA LEU A 27 80.10 40.47 -81.91
C LEU A 27 80.92 39.41 -81.17
N VAL A 28 80.68 39.21 -79.88
CA VAL A 28 81.34 38.16 -79.07
C VAL A 28 80.90 36.78 -79.57
N TYR A 29 79.61 36.61 -79.81
CA TYR A 29 79.01 35.40 -80.34
C TYR A 29 79.55 35.03 -81.73
N LEU A 30 79.55 35.97 -82.70
CA LEU A 30 80.11 35.70 -84.04
C LEU A 30 81.59 35.33 -83.97
N ASN A 31 82.38 35.99 -83.12
CA ASN A 31 83.79 35.65 -82.93
C ASN A 31 83.96 34.23 -82.36
N GLN A 32 83.15 33.85 -81.37
CA GLN A 32 83.17 32.50 -80.78
C GLN A 32 82.70 31.42 -81.78
N VAL A 33 81.68 31.69 -82.59
CA VAL A 33 81.21 30.76 -83.64
C VAL A 33 82.26 30.60 -84.74
N ASN A 34 82.91 31.69 -85.16
CA ASN A 34 84.02 31.64 -86.12
C ASN A 34 85.22 30.85 -85.56
N GLU A 35 85.52 30.99 -84.26
CA GLU A 35 86.58 30.23 -83.59
C GLU A 35 86.24 28.73 -83.45
N ALA A 36 84.98 28.40 -83.15
CA ALA A 36 84.48 27.02 -83.11
C ALA A 36 84.48 26.34 -84.49
N GLY A 37 84.41 27.11 -85.58
CA GLY A 37 84.48 26.60 -86.96
C GLY A 37 83.30 25.71 -87.34
N THR A 38 83.44 24.91 -88.40
CA THR A 38 82.33 24.10 -88.95
C THR A 38 82.51 22.59 -88.78
N THR A 39 83.60 22.15 -88.15
CA THR A 39 83.89 20.71 -87.94
C THR A 39 83.72 20.31 -86.48
N GLU A 40 83.36 19.06 -86.22
CA GLU A 40 83.24 18.55 -84.86
C GLU A 40 84.56 18.66 -84.08
N ALA A 41 85.70 18.42 -84.75
CA ALA A 41 87.03 18.57 -84.15
C ALA A 41 87.33 20.03 -83.72
N SER A 42 86.96 21.02 -84.53
CA SER A 42 87.15 22.43 -84.18
C SER A 42 86.19 22.89 -83.07
N ILE A 43 84.93 22.41 -83.08
CA ILE A 43 83.95 22.67 -82.03
C ILE A 43 84.42 22.09 -80.69
N ASN A 44 84.93 20.85 -80.69
CA ASN A 44 85.44 20.20 -79.48
C ASN A 44 86.70 20.91 -78.96
N ALA A 45 87.59 21.35 -79.84
CA ALA A 45 88.76 22.16 -79.46
C ALA A 45 88.35 23.51 -78.84
N PHE A 46 87.34 24.18 -79.39
CA PHE A 46 86.76 25.40 -78.81
C PHE A 46 86.13 25.13 -77.44
N ALA A 47 85.35 24.06 -77.29
CA ALA A 47 84.74 23.69 -76.01
C ALA A 47 85.80 23.46 -74.92
N ILE A 48 86.87 22.73 -75.23
CA ILE A 48 88.01 22.52 -74.33
C ILE A 48 88.69 23.85 -73.98
N LYS A 49 88.88 24.75 -74.95
CA LYS A 49 89.46 26.08 -74.71
C LYS A 49 88.54 26.95 -73.82
N PHE A 50 87.24 26.97 -74.08
CA PHE A 50 86.25 27.71 -73.32
C PHE A 50 86.21 27.27 -71.85
N GLY A 51 86.23 25.95 -71.60
CA GLY A 51 86.27 25.39 -70.25
C GLY A 51 87.53 25.75 -69.45
N LYS A 52 88.67 26.03 -70.10
CA LYS A 52 89.91 26.45 -69.40
C LYS A 52 89.77 27.82 -68.71
N SER A 53 88.84 28.67 -69.14
CA SER A 53 88.52 29.94 -68.46
C SER A 53 87.99 29.71 -67.03
N PHE A 54 87.50 28.50 -66.73
CA PHE A 54 86.97 28.10 -65.42
C PHE A 54 87.92 27.16 -64.67
N ALA A 55 89.19 27.08 -65.09
CA ALA A 55 90.16 26.13 -64.51
C ALA A 55 90.39 26.32 -63.00
N THR A 56 90.12 27.51 -62.47
CA THR A 56 90.22 27.87 -61.04
C THR A 56 89.08 27.34 -60.18
N LEU A 57 87.98 26.85 -60.77
CA LEU A 57 86.88 26.23 -60.03
C LEU A 57 87.17 24.73 -59.77
N SER A 58 86.85 24.29 -58.55
CA SER A 58 86.84 22.87 -58.20
C SER A 58 85.72 22.14 -58.95
N ASP A 59 85.90 20.83 -59.17
CA ASP A 59 84.95 20.04 -59.96
C ASP A 59 83.54 20.04 -59.36
N ALA A 60 83.41 20.01 -58.03
CA ALA A 60 82.13 20.10 -57.35
C ALA A 60 81.45 21.48 -57.51
N ALA A 61 82.23 22.57 -57.42
CA ALA A 61 81.70 23.92 -57.62
C ALA A 61 81.27 24.14 -59.08
N LEU A 62 82.03 23.59 -60.04
CA LEU A 62 81.70 23.66 -61.45
C LEU A 62 80.49 22.78 -61.80
N ALA A 63 80.38 21.57 -61.24
CA ALA A 63 79.23 20.68 -61.43
C ALA A 63 77.94 21.30 -60.88
N SER A 64 77.99 21.88 -59.67
CA SER A 64 76.84 22.58 -59.09
C SER A 64 76.39 23.75 -59.97
N LYS A 65 77.34 24.59 -60.43
CA LYS A 65 77.03 25.71 -61.32
C LYS A 65 76.42 25.27 -62.66
N VAL A 66 77.03 24.28 -63.32
CA VAL A 66 76.56 23.78 -64.62
C VAL A 66 75.20 23.09 -64.50
N LEU A 67 74.98 22.23 -63.50
CA LEU A 67 73.70 21.54 -63.33
C LEU A 67 72.57 22.50 -62.87
N GLY A 68 72.90 23.54 -62.11
CA GLY A 68 71.96 24.61 -61.79
C GLY A 68 71.50 25.34 -63.06
N ASN A 69 72.45 25.77 -63.89
CA ASN A 69 72.19 26.45 -65.17
C ASN A 69 71.46 25.55 -66.19
N LEU A 70 71.67 24.23 -66.15
CA LEU A 70 70.95 23.25 -66.97
C LEU A 70 69.52 22.96 -66.45
N GLY A 71 69.09 23.53 -65.33
CA GLY A 71 67.78 23.26 -64.72
C GLY A 71 67.67 21.88 -64.06
N LEU A 72 68.80 21.22 -63.77
CA LEU A 72 68.89 19.84 -63.29
C LEU A 72 69.07 19.71 -61.77
N LEU A 73 69.14 20.84 -61.05
CA LEU A 73 69.13 20.85 -59.58
C LEU A 73 67.73 21.12 -59.02
N PRO A 74 67.38 20.58 -57.84
CA PRO A 74 68.23 19.78 -56.94
C PRO A 74 68.19 18.27 -57.25
N ASN A 75 69.30 17.71 -57.77
CA ASN A 75 69.51 16.28 -57.94
C ASN A 75 70.90 15.91 -57.40
N ALA A 76 70.94 15.32 -56.20
CA ALA A 76 72.17 15.08 -55.46
C ALA A 76 73.05 13.99 -56.11
N ASP A 77 72.43 12.91 -56.62
CA ASP A 77 73.16 11.80 -57.24
C ASP A 77 73.79 12.22 -58.56
N LEU A 78 73.07 13.02 -59.37
CA LEU A 78 73.58 13.58 -60.62
C LEU A 78 74.70 14.60 -60.37
N LEU A 79 74.58 15.41 -59.32
CA LEU A 79 75.62 16.35 -58.89
C LEU A 79 76.92 15.64 -58.51
N LEU A 80 76.83 14.53 -57.77
CA LEU A 80 78.00 13.71 -57.43
C LEU A 80 78.61 13.07 -58.68
N GLY A 81 77.79 12.43 -59.52
CA GLY A 81 78.26 11.76 -60.74
C GLY A 81 78.94 12.70 -61.75
N VAL A 82 78.45 13.93 -61.93
CA VAL A 82 79.09 14.93 -62.80
C VAL A 82 80.37 15.49 -62.17
N THR A 83 80.43 15.62 -60.84
CA THR A 83 81.65 16.02 -60.12
C THR A 83 82.79 15.02 -60.39
N ASP A 84 82.52 13.72 -60.21
CA ASP A 84 83.52 12.67 -60.46
C ASP A 84 83.94 12.61 -61.94
N TYR A 85 82.99 12.81 -62.85
CA TYR A 85 83.26 12.78 -64.29
C TYR A 85 84.09 13.99 -64.77
N PHE A 86 83.94 15.17 -64.16
CA PHE A 86 84.85 16.30 -64.37
C PHE A 86 86.26 16.04 -63.84
N ALA A 87 86.38 15.45 -62.65
CA ALA A 87 87.69 15.10 -62.07
C ALA A 87 88.45 14.11 -62.98
N ALA A 88 87.75 13.10 -63.52
CA ALA A 88 88.30 12.15 -64.49
C ALA A 88 88.71 12.77 -65.84
N ASN A 89 88.09 13.90 -66.23
CA ASN A 89 88.30 14.57 -67.52
C ASN A 89 88.81 16.01 -67.36
N SER A 90 89.62 16.26 -66.34
CA SER A 90 90.02 17.61 -65.87
C SER A 90 90.58 18.55 -66.95
N ALA A 91 91.32 18.02 -67.93
CA ALA A 91 91.88 18.76 -69.06
C ALA A 91 90.84 19.16 -70.15
N SER A 92 89.66 18.55 -70.14
CA SER A 92 88.62 18.64 -71.18
C SER A 92 87.22 18.97 -70.62
N ARG A 93 87.12 19.51 -69.40
CA ARG A 93 85.84 19.78 -68.70
C ARG A 93 84.82 20.58 -69.53
N GLY A 94 85.26 21.49 -70.41
CA GLY A 94 84.37 22.21 -71.32
C GLY A 94 83.70 21.33 -72.39
N LEU A 95 84.37 20.27 -72.87
CA LEU A 95 83.74 19.28 -73.75
C LEU A 95 82.68 18.46 -73.02
N VAL A 96 82.94 18.10 -71.76
CA VAL A 96 81.96 17.40 -70.91
C VAL A 96 80.69 18.23 -70.72
N VAL A 97 80.81 19.55 -70.48
CA VAL A 97 79.65 20.44 -70.37
C VAL A 97 78.87 20.53 -71.69
N LEU A 98 79.56 20.64 -72.83
CA LEU A 98 78.91 20.62 -74.14
C LEU A 98 78.13 19.32 -74.35
N GLN A 99 78.72 18.18 -74.01
CA GLN A 99 78.08 16.86 -74.09
C GLN A 99 76.87 16.75 -73.15
N LEU A 100 76.95 17.23 -71.92
CA LEU A 100 75.82 17.23 -70.98
C LEU A 100 74.65 18.07 -71.49
N GLY A 101 74.92 19.28 -72.00
CA GLY A 101 73.90 20.12 -72.63
C GLY A 101 73.27 19.48 -73.87
N GLN A 102 74.07 18.82 -74.70
CA GLN A 102 73.59 18.06 -75.87
C GLN A 102 72.80 16.80 -75.51
N ILE A 103 73.17 16.09 -74.44
CA ILE A 103 72.41 14.94 -73.92
C ILE A 103 71.05 15.43 -73.45
N LEU A 104 71.01 16.45 -72.58
CA LEU A 104 69.76 17.01 -72.06
C LEU A 104 68.83 17.47 -73.19
N THR A 105 69.39 18.13 -74.22
CA THR A 105 68.67 18.57 -75.42
C THR A 105 67.88 17.46 -76.13
N ASN A 106 68.28 16.19 -76.01
CA ASN A 106 67.62 15.06 -76.66
C ASN A 106 66.60 14.31 -75.76
N LEU A 107 66.36 14.76 -74.53
CA LEU A 107 65.54 14.02 -73.54
C LEU A 107 64.08 14.50 -73.40
N GLU A 108 63.59 15.41 -74.24
CA GLU A 108 62.21 15.93 -74.14
C GLU A 108 61.12 14.87 -74.27
N GLY A 109 61.38 13.81 -75.04
CA GLY A 109 60.49 12.67 -75.22
C GLY A 109 60.85 11.47 -74.34
N ALA A 110 61.69 11.66 -73.32
CA ALA A 110 62.18 10.55 -72.50
C ALA A 110 61.05 9.89 -71.70
N THR A 111 61.09 8.56 -71.63
CA THR A 111 60.14 7.73 -70.89
C THR A 111 60.90 6.81 -69.91
N GLY A 112 60.17 6.12 -69.02
CA GLY A 112 60.78 5.30 -67.98
C GLY A 112 61.65 6.12 -67.02
N SER A 113 62.78 5.58 -66.56
CA SER A 113 63.65 6.21 -65.56
C SER A 113 64.28 7.55 -66.00
N LEU A 114 64.23 7.89 -67.29
CA LEU A 114 64.72 9.18 -67.81
C LEU A 114 63.62 10.24 -67.97
N ALA A 115 62.33 9.87 -67.77
CA ALA A 115 61.20 10.80 -67.89
C ALA A 115 61.29 11.99 -66.94
N ILE A 116 61.98 11.84 -65.80
CA ILE A 116 62.24 12.91 -64.83
C ILE A 116 63.02 14.09 -65.45
N TYR A 117 63.81 13.85 -66.51
CA TYR A 117 64.57 14.89 -67.20
C TYR A 117 63.81 15.55 -68.36
N ALA A 118 62.66 15.00 -68.78
CA ALA A 118 61.92 15.51 -69.93
C ALA A 118 61.44 16.98 -69.76
N PRO A 119 60.93 17.43 -68.59
CA PRO A 119 60.57 18.84 -68.39
C PRO A 119 61.79 19.78 -68.46
N ALA A 120 62.92 19.38 -67.84
CA ALA A 120 64.16 20.14 -67.88
C ALA A 120 64.75 20.22 -69.31
N ALA A 121 64.64 19.14 -70.10
CA ALA A 121 65.04 19.12 -71.50
C ALA A 121 64.25 20.12 -72.36
N VAL A 122 62.92 20.22 -72.16
CA VAL A 122 62.07 21.17 -72.88
C VAL A 122 62.43 22.61 -72.53
N ALA A 123 62.65 22.91 -71.25
CA ALA A 123 63.10 24.22 -70.80
C ALA A 123 64.49 24.56 -71.39
N TRP A 124 65.45 23.64 -71.29
CA TRP A 124 66.80 23.82 -71.80
C TRP A 124 66.86 24.08 -73.31
N ASN A 125 66.06 23.36 -74.11
CA ASN A 125 65.99 23.60 -75.55
C ASN A 125 65.40 24.97 -75.92
N SER A 126 64.42 25.44 -75.15
CA SER A 126 63.90 26.80 -75.27
C SER A 126 64.98 27.82 -74.94
N GLU A 127 65.76 27.59 -73.88
CA GLU A 127 66.81 28.51 -73.42
C GLU A 127 67.97 28.61 -74.42
N VAL A 128 68.45 27.47 -74.94
CA VAL A 128 69.50 27.42 -75.97
C VAL A 128 69.06 28.11 -77.27
N THR A 129 67.79 27.92 -77.68
CA THR A 129 67.22 28.57 -78.88
C THR A 129 67.04 30.08 -78.68
N THR A 130 66.61 30.50 -77.49
CA THR A 130 66.45 31.92 -77.12
C THR A 130 67.82 32.59 -77.05
N SER A 131 68.82 31.92 -76.47
CA SER A 131 70.20 32.38 -76.38
C SER A 131 70.81 32.62 -77.77
N TYR A 132 70.60 31.69 -78.71
CA TYR A 132 70.99 31.89 -80.11
C TYR A 132 70.29 33.10 -80.74
N THR A 133 68.98 33.24 -80.55
CA THR A 133 68.19 34.33 -81.15
C THR A 133 68.65 35.70 -80.63
N TYR A 134 68.93 35.81 -79.33
CA TYR A 134 69.52 37.02 -78.74
C TYR A 134 70.92 37.29 -79.32
N SER A 135 71.79 36.28 -79.32
CA SER A 135 73.19 36.41 -79.73
C SER A 135 73.37 36.57 -81.25
N ALA A 136 72.40 36.16 -82.07
CA ALA A 136 72.40 36.36 -83.52
C ALA A 136 71.88 37.75 -83.94
N THR A 137 71.24 38.50 -83.03
CA THR A 137 70.63 39.80 -83.31
C THR A 137 71.66 40.92 -83.23
N THR A 138 71.96 41.58 -84.36
CA THR A 138 73.08 42.53 -84.51
C THR A 138 73.01 43.80 -83.66
N THR A 139 71.83 44.16 -83.16
CA THR A 139 71.64 45.31 -82.25
C THR A 139 72.03 45.00 -80.80
N ASN A 140 72.23 43.74 -80.43
CA ASN A 140 72.59 43.33 -79.07
C ASN A 140 74.11 43.42 -78.88
N THR A 141 74.56 44.59 -78.42
CA THR A 141 75.99 44.92 -78.24
C THR A 141 76.55 44.58 -76.85
N VAL A 142 75.71 44.03 -75.96
CA VAL A 142 76.06 43.54 -74.62
C VAL A 142 75.52 42.13 -74.40
N ASP A 143 76.15 41.37 -73.52
CA ASP A 143 75.68 40.03 -73.14
C ASP A 143 74.33 40.12 -72.42
N SER A 144 73.49 39.08 -72.54
CA SER A 144 72.22 39.03 -71.81
C SER A 144 72.45 38.95 -70.29
N PRO A 145 71.48 39.41 -69.48
CA PRO A 145 71.40 39.00 -68.08
C PRO A 145 71.29 37.47 -67.93
N ALA A 146 71.60 36.96 -66.74
CA ALA A 146 71.42 35.56 -66.35
C ALA A 146 70.00 35.26 -65.87
N GLY A 147 69.58 33.98 -65.94
CA GLY A 147 68.24 33.51 -65.63
C GLY A 147 68.02 33.12 -64.16
N ASP A 148 66.77 33.17 -63.72
CA ASP A 148 66.36 32.95 -62.33
C ASP A 148 65.35 31.79 -62.20
N GLN A 149 65.64 30.83 -61.31
CA GLN A 149 64.83 29.63 -61.06
C GLN A 149 63.78 29.82 -59.94
N THR A 150 63.76 30.96 -59.24
CA THR A 150 62.86 31.24 -58.11
C THR A 150 61.37 31.03 -58.44
N ALA A 151 60.93 31.42 -59.64
CA ALA A 151 59.55 31.31 -60.09
C ALA A 151 59.00 29.86 -60.09
N ASN A 152 59.84 28.87 -60.42
CA ASN A 152 59.42 27.45 -60.42
C ASN A 152 59.18 26.92 -58.99
N LEU A 153 60.00 27.37 -58.03
CA LEU A 153 59.82 27.01 -56.62
C LEU A 153 58.59 27.69 -56.01
N ALA A 154 58.32 28.95 -56.38
CA ALA A 154 57.10 29.66 -55.97
C ALA A 154 55.83 28.94 -56.45
N ALA A 155 55.78 28.49 -57.71
CA ALA A 155 54.65 27.74 -58.26
C ALA A 155 54.39 26.38 -57.56
N ALA A 156 55.46 25.66 -57.20
CA ALA A 156 55.36 24.42 -56.43
C ALA A 156 54.83 24.67 -55.00
N ALA A 157 55.32 25.72 -54.34
CA ALA A 157 54.86 26.12 -53.00
C ALA A 157 53.39 26.58 -53.01
N GLN A 158 52.97 27.35 -54.03
CA GLN A 158 51.58 27.75 -54.25
C GLN A 158 50.64 26.54 -54.34
N THR A 159 51.02 25.54 -55.13
CA THR A 159 50.24 24.31 -55.32
C THR A 159 50.07 23.54 -54.01
N LYS A 160 51.14 23.43 -53.21
CA LYS A 160 51.10 22.78 -51.90
C LYS A 160 50.22 23.53 -50.89
N ALA A 161 50.38 24.86 -50.81
CA ALA A 161 49.59 25.71 -49.92
C ALA A 161 48.10 25.69 -50.27
N ALA A 162 47.75 25.65 -51.56
CA ALA A 162 46.37 25.49 -52.01
C ALA A 162 45.77 24.14 -51.58
N ALA A 163 46.53 23.04 -51.69
CA ALA A 163 46.08 21.71 -51.29
C ALA A 163 45.87 21.59 -49.77
N SER A 164 46.79 22.08 -48.93
CA SER A 164 46.62 22.04 -47.47
C SER A 164 45.57 23.02 -46.96
N LEU A 165 45.38 24.18 -47.62
CA LEU A 165 44.25 25.08 -47.35
C LEU A 165 42.90 24.41 -47.64
N ALA A 166 42.75 23.72 -48.78
CA ALA A 166 41.52 23.00 -49.11
C ALA A 166 41.21 21.88 -48.10
N ALA A 167 42.23 21.15 -47.64
CA ALA A 167 42.09 20.16 -46.58
C ALA A 167 41.67 20.79 -45.24
N ALA A 168 42.26 21.93 -44.87
CA ALA A 168 41.91 22.66 -43.64
C ALA A 168 40.48 23.23 -43.69
N GLN A 169 40.05 23.78 -44.83
CA GLN A 169 38.67 24.25 -45.04
C GLN A 169 37.66 23.10 -44.94
N THR A 170 37.99 21.94 -45.50
CA THR A 170 37.16 20.73 -45.39
C THR A 170 37.03 20.27 -43.94
N ALA A 171 38.14 20.18 -43.21
CA ALA A 171 38.15 19.80 -41.79
C ALA A 171 37.42 20.83 -40.90
N SER A 172 37.60 22.13 -41.16
CA SER A 172 36.88 23.20 -40.47
C SER A 172 35.38 23.16 -40.74
N THR A 173 34.96 22.84 -41.97
CA THR A 173 33.53 22.66 -42.32
C THR A 173 32.94 21.46 -41.58
N ALA A 174 33.68 20.35 -41.48
CA ALA A 174 33.28 19.19 -40.69
C ALA A 174 33.15 19.51 -39.19
N ALA A 175 34.09 20.27 -38.62
CA ALA A 175 34.04 20.74 -37.23
C ALA A 175 32.83 21.65 -36.97
N THR A 176 32.56 22.62 -37.85
CA THR A 176 31.38 23.50 -37.76
C THR A 176 30.08 22.70 -37.87
N THR A 177 30.02 21.71 -38.74
CA THR A 177 28.86 20.82 -38.91
C THR A 177 28.63 19.98 -37.66
N ALA A 178 29.69 19.40 -37.09
CA ALA A 178 29.62 18.61 -35.85
C ALA A 178 29.24 19.47 -34.63
N ALA A 179 29.75 20.70 -34.52
CA ALA A 179 29.34 21.66 -33.50
C ALA A 179 27.85 22.06 -33.64
N THR A 180 27.35 22.23 -34.87
CA THR A 180 25.92 22.49 -35.13
C THR A 180 25.04 21.30 -34.77
N ALA A 181 25.49 20.08 -35.08
CA ALA A 181 24.81 18.85 -34.68
C ALA A 181 24.79 18.67 -33.16
N LEU A 182 25.88 18.99 -32.46
CA LEU A 182 25.94 19.04 -30.99
C LEU A 182 24.95 20.04 -30.41
N THR A 183 24.90 21.28 -30.91
CA THR A 183 23.91 22.29 -30.48
C THR A 183 22.47 21.80 -30.69
N THR A 184 22.21 21.10 -31.79
CA THR A 184 20.89 20.52 -32.10
C THR A 184 20.54 19.37 -31.14
N ALA A 185 21.50 18.50 -30.82
CA ALA A 185 21.31 17.42 -29.85
C ALA A 185 21.04 17.97 -28.44
N ILE A 186 21.77 19.00 -28.00
CA ILE A 186 21.55 19.69 -26.72
C ILE A 186 20.14 20.31 -26.64
N ALA A 187 19.66 20.94 -27.72
CA ALA A 187 18.30 21.47 -27.76
C ALA A 187 17.23 20.37 -27.67
N ALA A 188 17.46 19.21 -28.29
CA ALA A 188 16.58 18.05 -28.20
C ALA A 188 16.61 17.42 -26.79
N GLU A 189 17.79 17.33 -26.16
CA GLU A 189 17.96 16.85 -24.78
C GLU A 189 17.28 17.78 -23.77
N ALA A 190 17.41 19.10 -23.92
CA ALA A 190 16.71 20.08 -23.09
C ALA A 190 15.19 19.99 -23.22
N ALA A 191 14.68 19.76 -24.45
CA ALA A 191 13.25 19.53 -24.69
C ALA A 191 12.77 18.20 -24.09
N ALA A 192 13.54 17.11 -24.25
CA ALA A 192 13.25 15.81 -23.66
C ALA A 192 13.25 15.90 -22.12
N LYS A 193 14.23 16.59 -21.52
CA LYS A 193 14.28 16.83 -20.08
C LYS A 193 13.08 17.63 -19.58
N THR A 194 12.73 18.71 -20.27
CA THR A 194 11.54 19.53 -19.91
C THR A 194 10.26 18.69 -19.92
N LYS A 195 10.16 17.73 -20.86
CA LYS A 195 9.03 16.81 -20.95
C LYS A 195 9.05 15.77 -19.83
N ALA A 196 10.19 15.12 -19.57
CA ALA A 196 10.38 14.16 -18.49
C ALA A 196 10.08 14.77 -17.11
N ASP A 197 10.68 15.93 -16.79
CA ASP A 197 10.44 16.68 -15.54
C ASP A 197 8.94 17.00 -15.34
N ALA A 198 8.22 17.31 -16.43
CA ALA A 198 6.78 17.60 -16.38
C ALA A 198 5.95 16.32 -16.17
N THR A 199 6.29 15.21 -16.83
CA THR A 199 5.60 13.92 -16.61
C THR A 199 5.91 13.33 -15.24
N ASP A 200 7.11 13.51 -14.71
CA ASP A 200 7.49 13.14 -13.34
C ASP A 200 6.68 13.92 -12.30
N ALA A 201 6.56 15.25 -12.47
CA ALA A 201 5.76 16.07 -11.58
C ALA A 201 4.27 15.66 -11.61
N VAL A 202 3.75 15.30 -12.79
CA VAL A 202 2.40 14.75 -12.93
C VAL A 202 2.29 13.37 -12.28
N ALA A 203 3.24 12.45 -12.51
CA ALA A 203 3.24 11.11 -11.94
C ALA A 203 3.33 11.13 -10.41
N LEU A 204 4.21 11.97 -9.84
CA LEU A 204 4.35 12.17 -8.41
C LEU A 204 3.06 12.74 -7.79
N LYS A 205 2.44 13.74 -8.44
CA LYS A 205 1.15 14.27 -7.99
C LYS A 205 0.05 13.21 -8.07
N THR A 206 -0.06 12.49 -9.18
CA THR A 206 -1.06 11.42 -9.37
C THR A 206 -0.85 10.28 -8.38
N ALA A 207 0.39 9.90 -8.05
CA ALA A 207 0.69 8.92 -7.03
C ALA A 207 0.33 9.41 -5.62
N SER A 208 0.56 10.69 -5.31
CA SER A 208 0.14 11.33 -4.05
C SER A 208 -1.39 11.37 -3.92
N ASP A 209 -2.09 11.82 -4.96
CA ASP A 209 -3.56 11.84 -5.02
C ASP A 209 -4.13 10.41 -4.92
N ALA A 210 -3.51 9.43 -5.59
CA ALA A 210 -3.89 8.03 -5.51
C ALA A 210 -3.65 7.43 -4.12
N ALA A 211 -2.55 7.79 -3.44
CA ALA A 211 -2.29 7.38 -2.07
C ALA A 211 -3.28 8.01 -1.09
N ALA A 212 -3.65 9.28 -1.27
CA ALA A 212 -4.68 9.95 -0.49
C ALA A 212 -6.06 9.30 -0.70
N ALA A 213 -6.45 9.03 -1.95
CA ALA A 213 -7.70 8.35 -2.28
C ALA A 213 -7.73 6.91 -1.75
N ALA A 214 -6.63 6.16 -1.87
CA ALA A 214 -6.50 4.82 -1.32
C ALA A 214 -6.56 4.83 0.21
N LYS A 215 -5.96 5.84 0.88
CA LYS A 215 -6.11 6.03 2.33
C LYS A 215 -7.57 6.32 2.70
N THR A 216 -8.25 7.24 2.02
CA THR A 216 -9.67 7.54 2.28
C THR A 216 -10.56 6.30 2.06
N ALA A 217 -10.30 5.52 1.02
CA ALA A 217 -10.99 4.25 0.78
C ALA A 217 -10.67 3.20 1.86
N ALA A 218 -9.44 3.13 2.35
CA ALA A 218 -9.04 2.24 3.44
C ALA A 218 -9.65 2.65 4.78
N ASP A 219 -9.68 3.95 5.12
CA ASP A 219 -10.34 4.49 6.32
C ASP A 219 -11.87 4.19 6.27
N THR A 220 -12.49 4.35 5.10
CA THR A 220 -13.90 4.04 4.87
C THR A 220 -14.18 2.55 4.97
N ALA A 221 -13.34 1.71 4.35
CA ALA A 221 -13.44 0.26 4.42
C ALA A 221 -13.13 -0.28 5.83
N LEU A 222 -12.25 0.35 6.59
CA LEU A 222 -11.99 0.04 8.00
C LEU A 222 -13.22 0.36 8.85
N THR A 223 -13.84 1.53 8.65
CA THR A 223 -15.08 1.92 9.33
C THR A 223 -16.23 0.96 9.01
N ALA A 224 -16.41 0.60 7.72
CA ALA A 224 -17.40 -0.37 7.29
C ALA A 224 -17.09 -1.79 7.79
N ALA A 225 -15.82 -2.21 7.81
CA ALA A 225 -15.40 -3.51 8.34
C ALA A 225 -15.51 -3.57 9.87
N GLN A 226 -15.36 -2.46 10.59
CA GLN A 226 -15.67 -2.38 12.02
C GLN A 226 -17.17 -2.58 12.23
N ALA A 227 -18.04 -1.90 11.48
CA ALA A 227 -19.48 -2.12 11.54
C ALA A 227 -19.90 -3.55 11.15
N ALA A 228 -19.32 -4.09 10.08
CA ALA A 228 -19.58 -5.46 9.62
C ALA A 228 -19.01 -6.52 10.58
N LYS A 229 -17.86 -6.27 11.22
CA LYS A 229 -17.34 -7.11 12.30
C LYS A 229 -18.24 -7.02 13.53
N THR A 230 -18.74 -5.86 13.91
CA THR A 230 -19.73 -5.74 15.00
C THR A 230 -20.99 -6.54 14.70
N ALA A 231 -21.49 -6.51 13.46
CA ALA A 231 -22.62 -7.33 13.02
C ALA A 231 -22.28 -8.83 12.96
N ALA A 232 -21.09 -9.22 12.49
CA ALA A 232 -20.66 -10.61 12.38
C ALA A 232 -20.17 -11.22 13.69
N ASP A 233 -19.71 -10.42 14.65
CA ASP A 233 -19.46 -10.83 16.04
C ASP A 233 -20.80 -11.05 16.74
N ALA A 234 -21.79 -10.18 16.51
CA ALA A 234 -23.16 -10.41 17.00
C ALA A 234 -23.78 -11.68 16.39
N ASP A 235 -23.58 -11.91 15.09
CA ASP A 235 -24.02 -13.15 14.44
C ASP A 235 -23.15 -14.36 14.83
N LYS A 236 -21.87 -14.17 15.15
CA LYS A 236 -20.98 -15.22 15.71
C LYS A 236 -21.22 -15.49 17.20
N VAL A 237 -21.92 -14.63 17.92
CA VAL A 237 -22.44 -14.88 19.28
C VAL A 237 -23.86 -15.45 19.22
N ALA A 238 -24.57 -15.23 18.10
CA ALA A 238 -25.70 -16.06 17.69
C ALA A 238 -25.25 -17.40 17.07
N LYS A 239 -23.99 -17.52 16.60
CA LYS A 239 -23.20 -18.75 16.39
C LYS A 239 -22.24 -19.02 17.57
N ASP A 240 -21.43 -20.07 17.48
CA ASP A 240 -20.86 -20.85 18.61
C ASP A 240 -21.98 -21.40 19.52
N ALA A 241 -22.94 -20.56 19.90
CA ALA A 241 -24.38 -20.73 19.68
C ALA A 241 -24.78 -21.35 18.33
N ALA A 242 -26.07 -21.66 18.17
CA ALA A 242 -26.60 -22.76 17.35
C ALA A 242 -26.05 -24.13 17.77
N LEU A 243 -24.72 -24.22 17.83
CA LEU A 243 -23.83 -25.36 17.94
C LEU A 243 -23.63 -25.85 19.37
N VAL A 244 -23.42 -24.97 20.36
CA VAL A 244 -23.37 -25.34 21.79
C VAL A 244 -24.72 -25.87 22.30
N ALA A 245 -25.82 -25.62 21.56
CA ALA A 245 -27.13 -26.25 21.73
C ALA A 245 -27.43 -27.39 20.73
N ALA A 246 -26.52 -27.73 19.82
CA ALA A 246 -26.63 -28.91 18.95
C ALA A 246 -25.88 -30.14 19.51
N ILE A 247 -24.98 -29.94 20.48
CA ILE A 247 -24.17 -31.01 21.11
C ILE A 247 -25.02 -31.92 22.06
N GLY A 248 -26.33 -31.65 22.17
CA GLY A 248 -27.32 -32.52 22.84
C GLY A 248 -27.88 -33.70 22.02
N THR A 249 -27.42 -33.87 20.77
CA THR A 249 -27.70 -34.98 19.80
C THR A 249 -28.85 -34.80 18.77
N ALA A 250 -28.44 -34.81 17.49
CA ALA A 250 -29.14 -35.10 16.20
C ALA A 250 -30.60 -34.61 15.93
N GLY A 251 -30.96 -34.06 14.75
CA GLY A 251 -30.17 -33.84 13.52
C GLY A 251 -30.90 -33.04 12.40
N GLU A 252 -30.24 -32.92 11.25
CA GLU A 252 -30.70 -32.35 9.95
C GLU A 252 -31.12 -30.87 9.86
N ALA A 253 -32.04 -30.36 10.69
CA ALA A 253 -32.43 -28.93 10.62
C ALA A 253 -31.25 -27.97 10.93
N ALA A 254 -30.31 -28.42 11.78
CA ALA A 254 -29.06 -27.72 12.06
C ALA A 254 -28.17 -27.53 10.81
N ALA A 255 -28.29 -28.39 9.78
CA ALA A 255 -27.56 -28.26 8.52
C ALA A 255 -28.19 -27.19 7.60
N ALA A 256 -29.52 -27.13 7.49
CA ALA A 256 -30.21 -26.07 6.75
C ALA A 256 -30.10 -24.70 7.44
N THR A 257 -30.13 -24.68 8.78
CA THR A 257 -29.88 -23.46 9.57
C THR A 257 -28.41 -23.04 9.52
N ALA A 258 -27.46 -23.99 9.51
CA ALA A 258 -26.08 -23.69 9.18
C ALA A 258 -25.95 -23.14 7.75
N ALA A 259 -26.71 -23.67 6.78
CA ALA A 259 -26.71 -23.19 5.40
C ALA A 259 -27.34 -21.80 5.24
N ASN A 260 -28.47 -21.48 5.89
CA ASN A 260 -29.16 -20.20 5.69
C ASN A 260 -28.57 -19.03 6.47
N ASN A 261 -27.89 -19.25 7.61
CA ASN A 261 -26.95 -18.23 8.10
C ASN A 261 -25.55 -18.40 7.51
N ALA A 262 -25.19 -19.49 6.84
CA ALA A 262 -24.07 -19.40 5.88
C ALA A 262 -24.48 -18.49 4.71
N THR A 263 -25.75 -18.40 4.32
CA THR A 263 -26.29 -17.41 3.38
C THR A 263 -26.36 -16.01 3.98
N ALA A 264 -26.81 -15.83 5.23
CA ALA A 264 -26.81 -14.51 5.89
C ALA A 264 -25.38 -13.99 6.19
N ILE A 265 -24.50 -14.85 6.72
CA ILE A 265 -23.06 -14.56 6.84
C ILE A 265 -22.45 -14.41 5.45
N ALA A 266 -22.86 -15.16 4.42
CA ALA A 266 -22.41 -14.92 3.05
C ALA A 266 -22.98 -13.64 2.45
N ASN A 267 -24.12 -13.12 2.90
CA ASN A 267 -24.70 -11.84 2.44
C ASN A 267 -24.05 -10.66 3.17
N ALA A 268 -23.77 -10.77 4.46
CA ALA A 268 -22.97 -9.82 5.22
C ALA A 268 -21.51 -9.82 4.72
N ARG A 269 -20.93 -11.00 4.49
CA ARG A 269 -19.62 -11.15 3.82
C ARG A 269 -19.68 -10.77 2.35
N ALA A 270 -20.80 -10.91 1.63
CA ALA A 270 -20.92 -10.42 0.25
C ALA A 270 -21.08 -8.90 0.24
N THR A 271 -21.65 -8.29 1.28
CA THR A 271 -21.72 -6.84 1.45
C THR A 271 -20.33 -6.30 1.80
N ASP A 272 -19.65 -6.90 2.78
CA ASP A 272 -18.25 -6.60 3.14
C ASP A 272 -17.28 -6.87 1.98
N VAL A 273 -17.44 -7.96 1.23
CA VAL A 273 -16.70 -8.25 -0.01
C VAL A 273 -17.10 -7.26 -1.10
N THR A 274 -18.36 -6.87 -1.27
CA THR A 274 -18.75 -5.85 -2.28
C THR A 274 -18.16 -4.50 -1.93
N THR A 275 -18.15 -4.10 -0.65
CA THR A 275 -17.53 -2.87 -0.17
C THR A 275 -16.01 -2.92 -0.28
N LYS A 276 -15.37 -4.04 0.05
CA LYS A 276 -13.92 -4.24 -0.11
C LYS A 276 -13.51 -4.39 -1.57
N THR A 277 -14.35 -4.97 -2.43
CA THR A 277 -14.18 -5.03 -3.88
C THR A 277 -14.41 -3.66 -4.51
N ALA A 278 -15.34 -2.85 -4.01
CA ALA A 278 -15.50 -1.46 -4.43
C ALA A 278 -14.30 -0.61 -4.01
N ALA A 279 -13.85 -0.70 -2.76
CA ALA A 279 -12.64 -0.04 -2.28
C ALA A 279 -11.39 -0.51 -3.03
N ALA A 280 -11.27 -1.81 -3.31
CA ALA A 280 -10.21 -2.38 -4.12
C ALA A 280 -10.32 -1.99 -5.59
N ALA A 281 -11.51 -1.79 -6.15
CA ALA A 281 -11.73 -1.29 -7.50
C ALA A 281 -11.39 0.20 -7.61
N THR A 282 -11.73 1.02 -6.61
CA THR A 282 -11.29 2.41 -6.51
C THR A 282 -9.76 2.50 -6.37
N ALA A 283 -9.17 1.68 -5.49
CA ALA A 283 -7.72 1.60 -5.32
C ALA A 283 -7.01 1.06 -6.57
N ALA A 284 -7.57 0.05 -7.26
CA ALA A 284 -7.04 -0.48 -8.52
C ALA A 284 -7.19 0.51 -9.67
N THR A 285 -8.26 1.31 -9.71
CA THR A 285 -8.43 2.39 -10.68
C THR A 285 -7.40 3.48 -10.43
N ALA A 286 -7.25 3.95 -9.18
CA ALA A 286 -6.23 4.93 -8.80
C ALA A 286 -4.80 4.42 -9.07
N ALA A 287 -4.52 3.15 -8.76
CA ALA A 287 -3.25 2.50 -9.07
C ALA A 287 -3.04 2.34 -10.57
N THR A 288 -4.09 2.10 -11.37
CA THR A 288 -4.00 2.05 -12.85
C THR A 288 -3.70 3.43 -13.41
N THR A 289 -4.36 4.49 -12.93
CA THR A 289 -4.07 5.87 -13.33
C THR A 289 -2.65 6.29 -12.94
N ALA A 290 -2.20 5.96 -11.73
CA ALA A 290 -0.82 6.18 -11.29
C ALA A 290 0.19 5.35 -12.12
N LYS A 291 -0.13 4.10 -12.46
CA LYS A 291 0.67 3.24 -13.34
C LYS A 291 0.79 3.84 -14.75
N THR A 292 -0.30 4.33 -15.34
CA THR A 292 -0.26 4.99 -16.67
C THR A 292 0.57 6.28 -16.64
N ALA A 293 0.46 7.08 -15.57
CA ALA A 293 1.31 8.27 -15.40
C ALA A 293 2.80 7.90 -15.23
N SER A 294 3.09 6.86 -14.43
CA SER A 294 4.43 6.32 -14.23
C SER A 294 5.03 5.70 -15.51
N ASP A 295 4.21 5.05 -16.33
CA ASP A 295 4.64 4.48 -17.62
C ASP A 295 4.95 5.58 -18.64
N ALA A 296 4.17 6.68 -18.63
CA ALA A 296 4.44 7.85 -19.44
C ALA A 296 5.75 8.56 -19.02
N ALA A 297 5.95 8.74 -17.71
CA ALA A 297 7.21 9.25 -17.16
C ALA A 297 8.40 8.37 -17.56
N THR A 298 8.30 7.04 -17.35
CA THR A 298 9.34 6.07 -17.74
C THR A 298 9.67 6.11 -19.23
N ALA A 299 8.67 6.34 -20.10
CA ALA A 299 8.88 6.47 -21.54
C ALA A 299 9.60 7.77 -21.91
N ASP A 300 9.30 8.87 -21.23
CA ASP A 300 9.97 10.16 -21.43
C ASP A 300 11.37 10.21 -20.82
N ASP A 301 11.62 9.50 -19.71
CA ASP A 301 12.96 9.23 -19.16
C ASP A 301 13.83 8.40 -20.13
N ALA A 302 13.24 7.39 -20.77
CA ALA A 302 13.92 6.62 -21.81
C ALA A 302 14.23 7.49 -23.05
N ALA A 303 13.34 8.43 -23.40
CA ALA A 303 13.57 9.40 -24.45
C ALA A 303 14.68 10.41 -24.07
N LEU A 304 14.70 10.90 -22.83
CA LEU A 304 15.78 11.72 -22.28
C LEU A 304 17.12 10.98 -22.31
N THR A 305 17.15 9.73 -21.82
CA THR A 305 18.35 8.86 -21.86
C THR A 305 18.87 8.70 -23.29
N THR A 306 17.97 8.52 -24.26
CA THR A 306 18.32 8.44 -25.69
C THR A 306 18.87 9.76 -26.22
N ALA A 307 18.28 10.90 -25.82
CA ALA A 307 18.77 12.22 -26.20
C ALA A 307 20.15 12.54 -25.60
N THR A 308 20.37 12.25 -24.31
CA THR A 308 21.68 12.37 -23.63
C THR A 308 22.75 11.51 -24.30
N ALA A 309 22.42 10.28 -24.69
CA ALA A 309 23.34 9.41 -25.44
C ALA A 309 23.66 9.98 -26.84
N ALA A 310 22.68 10.60 -27.51
CA ALA A 310 22.89 11.30 -28.78
C ALA A 310 23.78 12.55 -28.61
N THR A 311 23.56 13.36 -27.56
CA THR A 311 24.43 14.50 -27.21
C THR A 311 25.86 14.05 -26.90
N ALA A 312 26.05 12.99 -26.12
CA ALA A 312 27.38 12.44 -25.82
C ALA A 312 28.12 11.97 -27.09
N THR A 313 27.39 11.34 -28.01
CA THR A 313 27.91 10.92 -29.32
C THR A 313 28.28 12.12 -30.19
N ALA A 314 27.41 13.13 -30.28
CA ALA A 314 27.66 14.36 -31.01
C ALA A 314 28.82 15.17 -30.44
N LEU A 315 28.98 15.18 -29.11
CA LEU A 315 30.08 15.84 -28.40
C LEU A 315 31.41 15.16 -28.68
N THR A 316 31.45 13.83 -28.70
CA THR A 316 32.63 13.06 -29.11
C THR A 316 33.01 13.40 -30.56
N ALA A 317 32.04 13.38 -31.48
CA ALA A 317 32.26 13.73 -32.88
C ALA A 317 32.76 15.18 -33.07
N ALA A 318 32.18 16.15 -32.35
CA ALA A 318 32.59 17.55 -32.38
C ALA A 318 34.02 17.75 -31.85
N ASN A 319 34.38 17.11 -30.74
CA ASN A 319 35.75 17.15 -30.20
C ASN A 319 36.77 16.55 -31.19
N THR A 320 36.48 15.39 -31.77
CA THR A 320 37.35 14.76 -32.77
C THR A 320 37.50 15.63 -34.03
N ALA A 321 36.40 16.20 -34.54
CA ALA A 321 36.44 17.06 -35.72
C ALA A 321 37.17 18.39 -35.45
N ALA A 322 36.99 19.01 -34.29
CA ALA A 322 37.69 20.23 -33.90
C ALA A 322 39.20 20.01 -33.75
N ALA A 323 39.63 18.89 -33.16
CA ALA A 323 41.05 18.52 -33.06
C ALA A 323 41.69 18.28 -34.46
N ALA A 324 40.96 17.62 -35.36
CA ALA A 324 41.39 17.44 -36.75
C ALA A 324 41.49 18.77 -37.50
N ALA A 325 40.49 19.66 -37.36
CA ALA A 325 40.48 20.99 -37.96
C ALA A 325 41.65 21.85 -37.48
N LYS A 326 41.94 21.86 -36.17
CA LYS A 326 43.06 22.60 -35.58
C LYS A 326 44.41 22.10 -36.12
N THR A 327 44.55 20.79 -36.28
CA THR A 327 45.75 20.17 -36.86
C THR A 327 45.93 20.56 -38.33
N ALA A 328 44.89 20.40 -39.15
CA ALA A 328 44.93 20.75 -40.56
C ALA A 328 45.16 22.26 -40.81
N ALA A 329 44.55 23.12 -40.00
CA ALA A 329 44.75 24.57 -40.09
C ALA A 329 46.19 24.99 -39.73
N ALA A 330 46.83 24.35 -38.75
CA ALA A 330 48.24 24.57 -38.46
C ALA A 330 49.16 24.15 -39.61
N THR A 331 48.86 23.04 -40.30
CA THR A 331 49.57 22.64 -41.53
C THR A 331 49.37 23.66 -42.65
N ALA A 332 48.14 24.13 -42.89
CA ALA A 332 47.85 25.14 -43.92
C ALA A 332 48.59 26.47 -43.66
N VAL A 333 48.65 26.94 -42.40
CA VAL A 333 49.43 28.14 -42.05
C VAL A 333 50.93 27.92 -42.28
N THR A 334 51.45 26.73 -42.00
CA THR A 334 52.86 26.38 -42.23
C THR A 334 53.20 26.40 -43.72
N ASP A 335 52.40 25.73 -44.57
CA ASP A 335 52.61 25.69 -46.01
C ASP A 335 52.38 27.05 -46.69
N ALA A 336 51.37 27.82 -46.26
CA ALA A 336 51.13 29.17 -46.76
C ALA A 336 52.27 30.13 -46.39
N SER A 337 52.87 29.98 -45.20
CA SER A 337 54.07 30.75 -44.81
C SER A 337 55.29 30.36 -45.64
N ALA A 338 55.44 29.08 -46.00
CA ALA A 338 56.48 28.63 -46.93
C ALA A 338 56.26 29.18 -48.34
N PHE A 339 55.01 29.30 -48.81
CA PHE A 339 54.70 29.96 -50.08
C PHE A 339 55.00 31.46 -50.05
N VAL A 340 54.67 32.19 -48.97
CA VAL A 340 55.07 33.62 -48.83
C VAL A 340 56.60 33.78 -48.92
N THR A 341 57.37 32.91 -48.27
CA THR A 341 58.85 32.93 -48.37
C THR A 341 59.36 32.61 -49.78
N ALA A 342 58.66 31.73 -50.53
CA ALA A 342 59.05 31.36 -51.89
C ALA A 342 58.65 32.42 -52.95
N ALA A 343 57.50 33.08 -52.79
CA ALA A 343 57.05 34.17 -53.66
C ALA A 343 57.94 35.40 -53.51
N ALA A 344 58.24 35.82 -52.27
CA ALA A 344 59.11 36.96 -51.98
C ALA A 344 60.58 36.79 -52.45
N ALA A 345 60.95 35.60 -52.95
CA ALA A 345 62.24 35.34 -53.58
C ALA A 345 62.24 35.62 -55.10
N THR A 346 61.10 35.81 -55.75
CA THR A 346 61.01 36.12 -57.19
C THR A 346 61.22 37.62 -57.43
N LEU A 347 62.06 37.98 -58.41
CA LEU A 347 62.51 39.38 -58.55
C LEU A 347 61.54 40.32 -59.32
N THR A 348 60.41 39.83 -59.86
CA THR A 348 59.73 40.55 -60.97
C THR A 348 58.18 40.53 -61.03
N THR A 349 57.45 39.84 -60.15
CA THR A 349 55.96 39.83 -60.20
C THR A 349 55.30 40.18 -58.87
N THR A 350 54.20 40.93 -58.92
CA THR A 350 53.37 41.27 -57.74
C THR A 350 52.22 40.28 -57.53
N THR A 351 52.01 39.36 -58.47
CA THR A 351 50.83 38.50 -58.54
C THR A 351 50.94 37.27 -57.64
N ASP A 352 52.13 36.66 -57.58
CA ASP A 352 52.45 35.53 -56.70
C ASP A 352 52.53 35.97 -55.23
N ASP A 353 53.15 37.11 -54.93
CA ASP A 353 53.11 37.74 -53.60
C ASP A 353 51.67 38.00 -53.12
N THR A 354 50.82 38.55 -54.00
CA THR A 354 49.40 38.78 -53.70
C THR A 354 48.67 37.47 -53.43
N ALA A 355 48.94 36.42 -54.22
CA ALA A 355 48.35 35.10 -54.02
C ALA A 355 48.85 34.42 -52.73
N ALA A 356 50.11 34.62 -52.35
CA ALA A 356 50.69 34.08 -51.11
C ALA A 356 50.11 34.76 -49.87
N ALA A 357 49.99 36.09 -49.91
CA ALA A 357 49.30 36.86 -48.87
C ALA A 357 47.84 36.39 -48.71
N ALA A 358 47.10 36.22 -49.81
CA ALA A 358 45.72 35.72 -49.78
C ALA A 358 45.62 34.30 -49.21
N ALA A 359 46.52 33.38 -49.60
CA ALA A 359 46.57 32.02 -49.07
C ALA A 359 46.85 32.00 -47.55
N LYS A 360 47.79 32.84 -47.07
CA LYS A 360 48.11 32.98 -45.65
C LYS A 360 46.91 33.55 -44.87
N THR A 361 46.27 34.60 -45.37
CA THR A 361 45.04 35.16 -44.76
C THR A 361 43.92 34.12 -44.66
N ALA A 362 43.72 33.31 -45.71
CA ALA A 362 42.71 32.24 -45.69
C ALA A 362 43.06 31.10 -44.70
N ALA A 363 44.34 30.75 -44.56
CA ALA A 363 44.80 29.78 -43.57
C ALA A 363 44.60 30.28 -42.13
N ASP A 364 44.94 31.55 -41.85
CA ASP A 364 44.74 32.17 -40.54
C ASP A 364 43.24 32.30 -40.17
N ALA A 365 42.39 32.62 -41.14
CA ALA A 365 40.94 32.58 -40.98
C ALA A 365 40.44 31.17 -40.64
N THR A 366 41.04 30.13 -41.23
CA THR A 366 40.70 28.73 -40.94
C THR A 366 41.13 28.30 -39.53
N VAL A 367 42.26 28.79 -39.02
CA VAL A 367 42.66 28.62 -37.60
C VAL A 367 41.65 29.27 -36.67
N THR A 368 41.16 30.47 -37.02
CA THR A 368 40.16 31.19 -36.24
C THR A 368 38.85 30.39 -36.13
N SER A 369 38.34 29.88 -37.25
CA SER A 369 37.15 29.01 -37.28
C SER A 369 37.33 27.69 -36.51
N ALA A 370 38.50 27.04 -36.62
CA ALA A 370 38.79 25.81 -35.91
C ALA A 370 38.87 26.02 -34.38
N ASN A 371 39.45 27.14 -33.93
CA ASN A 371 39.51 27.48 -32.51
C ASN A 371 38.12 27.85 -31.95
N ALA A 372 37.27 28.53 -32.72
CA ALA A 372 35.89 28.82 -32.32
C ALA A 372 35.07 27.53 -32.09
N ALA A 373 35.15 26.57 -33.02
CA ALA A 373 34.49 25.28 -32.87
C ALA A 373 34.98 24.48 -31.65
N ALA A 374 36.29 24.53 -31.35
CA ALA A 374 36.87 23.89 -30.16
C ALA A 374 36.39 24.55 -28.85
N ALA A 375 36.37 25.89 -28.79
CA ALA A 375 35.91 26.64 -27.62
C ALA A 375 34.46 26.30 -27.26
N THR A 376 33.57 26.18 -28.25
CA THR A 376 32.18 25.75 -28.05
C THR A 376 32.09 24.37 -27.40
N ALA A 377 32.85 23.39 -27.87
CA ALA A 377 32.81 22.03 -27.32
C ALA A 377 33.41 21.96 -25.88
N GLU A 378 34.49 22.68 -25.61
CA GLU A 378 35.10 22.75 -24.27
C GLU A 378 34.18 23.43 -23.23
N ALA A 379 33.44 24.47 -23.62
CA ALA A 379 32.46 25.13 -22.75
C ALA A 379 31.32 24.19 -22.33
N ILE A 380 30.82 23.38 -23.26
CA ILE A 380 29.75 22.39 -23.03
C ILE A 380 30.21 21.30 -22.06
N VAL A 381 31.44 20.76 -22.22
CA VAL A 381 32.00 19.77 -21.28
C VAL A 381 32.05 20.33 -19.86
N ALA A 382 32.50 21.56 -19.69
CA ALA A 382 32.63 22.20 -18.38
C ALA A 382 31.25 22.50 -17.75
N ALA A 383 30.26 22.92 -18.54
CA ALA A 383 28.88 23.14 -18.09
C ALA A 383 28.21 21.83 -17.62
N ASN A 384 28.42 20.72 -18.33
CA ASN A 384 27.90 19.42 -17.94
C ASN A 384 28.53 18.91 -16.62
N ALA A 385 29.84 19.10 -16.45
CA ALA A 385 30.54 18.78 -15.20
C ALA A 385 30.02 19.61 -14.01
N ALA A 386 29.79 20.92 -14.21
CA ALA A 386 29.20 21.79 -13.20
C ALA A 386 27.76 21.37 -12.82
N THR A 387 26.96 20.98 -13.80
CA THR A 387 25.58 20.50 -13.59
C THR A 387 25.56 19.21 -12.77
N ALA A 388 26.38 18.22 -13.13
CA ALA A 388 26.49 16.96 -12.41
C ALA A 388 26.97 17.15 -10.96
N ALA A 389 27.96 18.02 -10.73
CA ALA A 389 28.47 18.31 -9.39
C ALA A 389 27.43 19.07 -8.53
N ASN A 390 26.68 20.01 -9.10
CA ASN A 390 25.55 20.66 -8.42
C ASN A 390 24.44 19.67 -8.04
N ALA A 391 24.13 18.69 -8.89
CA ALA A 391 23.17 17.64 -8.56
C ALA A 391 23.67 16.75 -7.40
N ALA A 392 24.95 16.37 -7.39
CA ALA A 392 25.56 15.64 -6.28
C ALA A 392 25.51 16.43 -4.95
N ALA A 393 25.78 17.75 -5.00
CA ALA A 393 25.67 18.63 -3.85
C ALA A 393 24.23 18.74 -3.31
N LEU A 394 23.22 18.81 -4.19
CA LEU A 394 21.81 18.79 -3.80
C LEU A 394 21.42 17.48 -3.11
N THR A 395 21.80 16.33 -3.66
CA THR A 395 21.56 15.01 -3.05
C THR A 395 22.16 14.91 -1.64
N ALA A 396 23.42 15.35 -1.49
CA ALA A 396 24.09 15.36 -0.19
C ALA A 396 23.45 16.36 0.79
N LYS A 397 22.97 17.52 0.32
CA LYS A 397 22.19 18.48 1.12
C LYS A 397 20.92 17.83 1.66
N THR A 398 20.15 17.15 0.82
CA THR A 398 18.88 16.49 1.22
C THR A 398 19.12 15.43 2.28
N ALA A 399 20.22 14.67 2.18
CA ALA A 399 20.63 13.71 3.22
C ALA A 399 20.98 14.41 4.54
N TYR A 400 21.70 15.53 4.50
CA TYR A 400 22.00 16.35 5.69
C TYR A 400 20.74 16.95 6.32
N ASP A 401 19.84 17.55 5.53
CA ASP A 401 18.59 18.15 6.03
C ASP A 401 17.70 17.08 6.70
N THR A 402 17.65 15.86 6.14
CA THR A 402 16.92 14.72 6.71
C THR A 402 17.52 14.29 8.06
N ALA A 403 18.84 14.13 8.13
CA ALA A 403 19.53 13.79 9.38
C ALA A 403 19.38 14.89 10.44
N LYS A 404 19.34 16.16 10.01
CA LYS A 404 19.06 17.30 10.88
C LYS A 404 17.65 17.25 11.45
N ALA A 405 16.63 17.05 10.62
CA ALA A 405 15.24 16.96 11.10
C ALA A 405 15.05 15.79 12.10
N ALA A 406 15.70 14.66 11.86
CA ALA A 406 15.66 13.51 12.75
C ALA A 406 16.31 13.79 14.13
N TYR A 407 17.43 14.52 14.16
CA TYR A 407 18.05 14.96 15.42
C TYR A 407 17.21 16.03 16.13
N ASP A 408 16.75 17.06 15.42
CA ASP A 408 16.02 18.20 16.01
C ASP A 408 14.69 17.78 16.64
N ALA A 409 14.04 16.74 16.09
CA ALA A 409 12.82 16.16 16.63
C ALA A 409 13.03 15.31 17.91
N LYS A 410 14.29 15.04 18.31
CA LYS A 410 14.58 14.12 19.41
C LYS A 410 14.43 14.79 20.78
N VAL A 411 13.29 14.54 21.43
CA VAL A 411 13.14 14.75 22.87
C VAL A 411 14.06 13.78 23.63
N VAL A 412 14.76 14.32 24.63
CA VAL A 412 15.64 13.56 25.53
C VAL A 412 15.17 13.77 26.96
N ASN A 413 14.77 12.67 27.61
CA ASN A 413 14.22 12.62 28.95
C ASN A 413 14.62 11.33 29.72
N SER A 414 15.52 10.52 29.16
CA SER A 414 15.99 9.28 29.77
C SER A 414 17.36 8.88 29.21
N LEU A 415 18.04 7.93 29.86
CA LEU A 415 19.35 7.44 29.39
C LEU A 415 19.27 6.82 27.98
N VAL A 416 18.17 6.12 27.69
CA VAL A 416 17.92 5.53 26.36
C VAL A 416 17.80 6.62 25.30
N THR A 417 16.92 7.61 25.54
CA THR A 417 16.70 8.69 24.58
C THR A 417 17.92 9.61 24.43
N ALA A 418 18.73 9.77 25.48
CA ALA A 418 20.01 10.46 25.45
C ALA A 418 21.02 9.75 24.55
N ASN A 419 21.19 8.43 24.70
CA ASN A 419 22.08 7.64 23.85
C ASN A 419 21.64 7.64 22.38
N GLU A 420 20.34 7.57 22.10
CA GLU A 420 19.79 7.72 20.75
C GLU A 420 20.12 9.10 20.15
N SER A 421 20.09 10.17 20.95
CA SER A 421 20.46 11.53 20.48
C SER A 421 21.95 11.63 20.10
N VAL A 422 22.83 10.86 20.74
CA VAL A 422 24.26 10.76 20.37
C VAL A 422 24.41 10.09 19.01
N ALA A 423 23.69 8.98 18.77
CA ALA A 423 23.71 8.29 17.49
C ALA A 423 23.19 9.19 16.35
N LEU A 424 22.08 9.89 16.57
CA LEU A 424 21.50 10.83 15.59
C LEU A 424 22.45 12.00 15.28
N ALA A 425 23.13 12.56 16.29
CA ALA A 425 24.12 13.63 16.07
C ALA A 425 25.32 13.14 15.23
N ALA A 426 25.80 11.91 15.48
CA ALA A 426 26.85 11.30 14.68
C ALA A 426 26.43 11.12 13.21
N THR A 427 25.21 10.61 12.96
CA THR A 427 24.65 10.50 11.60
C THR A 427 24.56 11.87 10.90
N GLN A 428 24.11 12.90 11.62
CA GLN A 428 24.07 14.28 11.11
C GLN A 428 25.48 14.81 10.75
N ALA A 429 26.49 14.57 11.59
CA ALA A 429 27.87 15.00 11.35
C ALA A 429 28.50 14.32 10.13
N THR A 430 28.24 13.03 9.93
CA THR A 430 28.63 12.30 8.71
C THR A 430 27.97 12.92 7.47
N ALA A 431 26.65 13.17 7.50
CA ALA A 431 25.92 13.75 6.38
C ALA A 431 26.38 15.20 6.06
N ALA A 432 26.63 16.02 7.09
CA ALA A 432 27.16 17.38 6.92
C ALA A 432 28.55 17.39 6.25
N THR A 433 29.41 16.44 6.61
CA THR A 433 30.75 16.28 6.00
C THR A 433 30.63 15.90 4.53
N ALA A 434 29.78 14.92 4.20
CA ALA A 434 29.51 14.51 2.82
C ALA A 434 28.95 15.66 1.97
N PHE A 435 28.04 16.46 2.53
CA PHE A 435 27.51 17.66 1.86
C PHE A 435 28.61 18.70 1.61
N LYS A 436 29.52 18.95 2.57
CA LYS A 436 30.65 19.86 2.38
C LYS A 436 31.57 19.41 1.23
N THR A 437 31.92 18.13 1.18
CA THR A 437 32.74 17.57 0.09
C THR A 437 32.07 17.73 -1.28
N ALA A 438 30.77 17.44 -1.38
CA ALA A 438 30.03 17.58 -2.64
C ALA A 438 29.88 19.04 -3.08
N ALA A 439 29.63 19.96 -2.14
CA ALA A 439 29.50 21.39 -2.42
C ALA A 439 30.82 22.02 -2.88
N ASP A 440 31.96 21.65 -2.27
CA ASP A 440 33.28 22.12 -2.70
C ASP A 440 33.62 21.67 -4.13
N ALA A 441 33.27 20.42 -4.48
CA ALA A 441 33.41 19.90 -5.84
C ALA A 441 32.52 20.65 -6.84
N ALA A 442 31.29 21.02 -6.45
CA ALA A 442 30.39 21.82 -7.28
C ALA A 442 30.96 23.22 -7.58
N VAL A 443 31.53 23.90 -6.58
CA VAL A 443 32.17 25.22 -6.77
C VAL A 443 33.35 25.13 -7.74
N ALA A 444 34.20 24.11 -7.61
CA ALA A 444 35.35 23.90 -8.50
C ALA A 444 34.92 23.64 -9.96
N ALA A 445 33.90 22.79 -10.17
CA ALA A 445 33.36 22.50 -11.50
C ALA A 445 32.70 23.74 -12.12
N ALA A 446 31.89 24.47 -11.37
CA ALA A 446 31.21 25.68 -11.86
C ALA A 446 32.17 26.83 -12.18
N ALA A 447 33.24 27.02 -11.40
CA ALA A 447 34.30 27.99 -11.72
C ALA A 447 35.00 27.65 -13.04
N THR A 448 35.18 26.36 -13.34
CA THR A 448 35.73 25.88 -14.62
C THR A 448 34.76 26.18 -15.78
N SER A 449 33.46 25.96 -15.57
CA SER A 449 32.41 26.29 -16.56
C SER A 449 32.39 27.78 -16.93
N VAL A 450 32.39 28.69 -15.95
CA VAL A 450 32.45 30.14 -16.18
C VAL A 450 33.69 30.53 -16.98
N THR A 451 34.85 29.95 -16.65
CA THR A 451 36.11 30.23 -17.37
C THR A 451 36.08 29.79 -18.83
N LYS A 452 35.35 28.72 -19.16
CA LYS A 452 35.25 28.19 -20.53
C LYS A 452 34.14 28.84 -21.35
N ALA A 453 33.02 29.24 -20.73
CA ALA A 453 31.97 30.02 -21.39
C ALA A 453 32.50 31.36 -21.91
N ALA A 454 33.21 32.12 -21.06
CA ALA A 454 33.75 33.44 -21.42
C ALA A 454 34.75 33.43 -22.61
N ALA A 455 35.23 32.26 -23.03
CA ALA A 455 36.13 32.10 -24.18
C ALA A 455 35.41 32.00 -25.54
N THR A 456 34.07 31.87 -25.59
CA THR A 456 33.30 31.73 -26.84
C THR A 456 32.97 33.08 -27.51
N THR A 457 32.98 34.18 -26.73
CA THR A 457 32.95 35.61 -27.13
C THR A 457 31.87 36.09 -28.12
N THR A 458 30.91 35.27 -28.51
CA THR A 458 29.83 35.61 -29.48
C THR A 458 28.42 35.27 -29.02
N ASN A 459 28.27 34.62 -27.87
CA ASN A 459 26.99 34.40 -27.19
C ASN A 459 27.08 35.00 -25.77
N THR A 460 25.94 35.37 -25.20
CA THR A 460 25.82 35.93 -23.83
C THR A 460 24.90 35.09 -22.94
N ALA A 461 24.21 34.10 -23.52
CA ALA A 461 23.31 33.20 -22.80
C ALA A 461 24.07 32.08 -22.08
N ASP A 462 25.16 31.57 -22.67
CA ASP A 462 26.07 30.59 -22.08
C ASP A 462 26.79 31.13 -20.84
N ASP A 463 27.31 32.36 -20.90
CA ASP A 463 27.87 33.06 -19.73
C ASP A 463 26.84 33.20 -18.59
N THR A 464 25.59 33.50 -18.92
CA THR A 464 24.50 33.64 -17.94
C THR A 464 24.18 32.32 -17.25
N VAL A 465 24.14 31.21 -18.00
CA VAL A 465 23.91 29.86 -17.46
C VAL A 465 25.07 29.41 -16.57
N ALA A 466 26.31 29.63 -16.99
CA ALA A 466 27.50 29.29 -16.20
C ALA A 466 27.56 30.09 -14.89
N ALA A 467 27.23 31.39 -14.93
CA ALA A 467 27.14 32.24 -13.73
C ALA A 467 26.05 31.76 -12.76
N ALA A 468 24.87 31.38 -13.25
CA ALA A 468 23.78 30.83 -12.43
C ALA A 468 24.15 29.48 -11.78
N ALA A 469 24.82 28.59 -12.54
CA ALA A 469 25.35 27.33 -12.02
C ALA A 469 26.39 27.55 -10.91
N LYS A 470 27.24 28.58 -11.03
CA LYS A 470 28.19 28.94 -9.96
C LYS A 470 27.52 29.55 -8.74
N ALA A 471 26.56 30.46 -8.91
CA ALA A 471 25.80 31.02 -7.78
C ALA A 471 25.08 29.93 -6.97
N THR A 472 24.56 28.90 -7.66
CA THR A 472 23.97 27.71 -7.03
C THR A 472 25.02 26.94 -6.20
N ALA A 473 26.20 26.68 -6.77
CA ALA A 473 27.29 25.98 -6.09
C ALA A 473 27.82 26.75 -4.86
N ASP A 474 28.01 28.06 -4.98
CA ASP A 474 28.45 28.94 -3.88
C ASP A 474 27.40 28.95 -2.74
N GLY A 475 26.11 28.89 -3.09
CA GLY A 475 25.00 28.71 -2.14
C GLY A 475 25.07 27.38 -1.39
N TYR A 476 25.35 26.27 -2.08
CA TYR A 476 25.57 24.98 -1.44
C TYR A 476 26.79 24.98 -0.51
N ALA A 477 27.92 25.58 -0.92
CA ALA A 477 29.12 25.66 -0.09
C ALA A 477 28.88 26.47 1.20
N THR A 478 28.11 27.56 1.10
CA THR A 478 27.69 28.37 2.24
C THR A 478 26.79 27.56 3.21
N ALA A 479 25.77 26.88 2.67
CA ALA A 479 24.87 26.04 3.46
C ALA A 479 25.59 24.85 4.11
N ALA A 480 26.53 24.23 3.41
CA ALA A 480 27.33 23.12 3.93
C ALA A 480 28.29 23.55 5.05
N GLY A 481 28.90 24.74 4.92
CA GLY A 481 29.71 25.34 5.98
C GLY A 481 28.91 25.54 7.27
N ALA A 482 27.73 26.15 7.16
CA ALA A 482 26.81 26.30 8.30
C ALA A 482 26.33 24.94 8.87
N GLY A 483 26.09 23.96 8.00
CA GLY A 483 25.65 22.62 8.39
C GLY A 483 26.69 21.84 9.19
N VAL A 484 27.97 21.94 8.83
CA VAL A 484 29.09 21.36 9.60
C VAL A 484 29.24 22.02 10.96
N THR A 485 29.13 23.36 11.04
CA THR A 485 29.13 24.08 12.33
C THR A 485 27.98 23.63 13.23
N TYR A 486 26.78 23.49 12.68
CA TYR A 486 25.61 22.99 13.41
C TYR A 486 25.84 21.57 13.95
N ALA A 487 26.22 20.63 13.09
CA ALA A 487 26.40 19.24 13.47
C ALA A 487 27.53 19.04 14.50
N THR A 488 28.59 19.85 14.44
CA THR A 488 29.66 19.83 15.45
C THR A 488 29.14 20.26 16.82
N ALA A 489 28.35 21.35 16.88
CA ALA A 489 27.74 21.81 18.13
C ALA A 489 26.76 20.78 18.70
N GLN A 490 25.92 20.18 17.85
CA GLN A 490 24.96 19.16 18.29
C GLN A 490 25.61 17.85 18.74
N THR A 491 26.74 17.45 18.14
CA THR A 491 27.52 16.28 18.59
C THR A 491 28.07 16.49 20.00
N ALA A 492 28.66 17.66 20.28
CA ALA A 492 29.14 18.00 21.62
C ALA A 492 27.98 18.08 22.64
N ALA A 493 26.86 18.70 22.26
CA ALA A 493 25.68 18.81 23.12
C ALA A 493 25.02 17.46 23.41
N ALA A 494 25.02 16.52 22.44
CA ALA A 494 24.46 15.18 22.63
C ALA A 494 25.35 14.31 23.53
N ALA A 495 26.67 14.33 23.32
CA ALA A 495 27.63 13.52 24.08
C ALA A 495 27.60 13.77 25.60
N ALA A 496 27.20 14.98 26.03
CA ALA A 496 27.04 15.32 27.43
C ALA A 496 25.75 14.75 28.08
N LYS A 497 24.70 14.45 27.30
CA LYS A 497 23.38 14.08 27.83
C LYS A 497 23.35 12.77 28.62
N PRO A 498 23.96 11.65 28.19
CA PRO A 498 23.84 10.36 28.91
C PRO A 498 24.26 10.43 30.38
N ALA A 499 25.27 11.23 30.72
CA ALA A 499 25.74 11.41 32.09
C ALA A 499 24.71 12.10 33.01
N THR A 500 23.71 12.79 32.46
CA THR A 500 22.63 13.44 33.23
C THR A 500 21.56 12.44 33.70
N TYR A 501 21.35 11.35 32.97
CA TYR A 501 20.24 10.40 33.18
C TYR A 501 20.71 9.08 33.83
N VAL A 502 21.77 9.12 34.65
CA VAL A 502 22.27 7.93 35.35
C VAL A 502 21.34 7.59 36.51
N ALA A 503 20.71 6.42 36.43
CA ALA A 503 19.83 5.89 37.46
C ALA A 503 20.57 5.65 38.79
N LYS A 504 19.89 5.95 39.89
CA LYS A 504 20.27 5.67 41.27
C LYS A 504 19.42 4.55 41.87
N THR A 505 19.88 4.00 42.97
CA THR A 505 19.11 3.04 43.78
C THR A 505 19.20 3.42 45.24
N PHE A 506 18.05 3.52 45.89
CA PHE A 506 17.88 3.84 47.30
C PHE A 506 17.26 2.65 48.02
N THR A 507 17.78 2.32 49.20
CA THR A 507 17.21 1.29 50.06
C THR A 507 16.70 1.96 51.32
N LEU A 508 15.41 1.79 51.60
CA LEU A 508 14.76 2.36 52.76
C LEU A 508 15.15 1.61 54.05
N THR A 509 15.15 2.32 55.15
CA THR A 509 15.51 1.88 56.49
C THR A 509 14.29 1.90 57.41
N THR A 510 14.40 1.42 58.65
CA THR A 510 13.32 1.61 59.65
C THR A 510 13.37 2.98 60.34
N GLY A 511 14.15 3.93 59.79
CA GLY A 511 14.33 5.28 60.30
C GLY A 511 13.37 6.27 59.65
N ILE A 512 13.81 7.53 59.56
CA ILE A 512 13.19 8.53 58.69
C ILE A 512 14.10 8.65 57.46
N ASP A 513 13.58 8.31 56.29
CA ASP A 513 14.33 8.38 55.05
C ASP A 513 14.00 9.66 54.26
N ALA A 514 15.03 10.33 53.77
CA ALA A 514 14.92 11.54 52.95
C ALA A 514 15.77 11.38 51.69
N PHE A 515 15.15 10.89 50.61
CA PHE A 515 15.84 10.56 49.36
C PHE A 515 15.29 11.39 48.20
N THR A 516 16.21 11.90 47.38
CA THR A 516 15.89 12.62 46.14
C THR A 516 16.69 12.01 45.01
N GLY A 517 15.98 11.65 43.94
CA GLY A 517 16.53 11.00 42.76
C GLY A 517 17.36 11.92 41.87
N ALA A 518 17.54 11.51 40.63
CA ALA A 518 18.26 12.23 39.59
C ALA A 518 17.28 12.65 38.48
N ALA A 519 17.79 12.76 37.24
CA ALA A 519 16.95 12.74 36.05
C ALA A 519 16.90 11.34 35.40
N GLY A 520 17.64 10.35 35.94
CA GLY A 520 17.53 8.96 35.54
C GLY A 520 16.29 8.31 36.16
N ASP A 521 15.87 7.17 35.61
CA ASP A 521 14.76 6.39 36.17
C ASP A 521 15.27 5.62 37.41
N ASP A 522 15.02 6.16 38.61
CA ASP A 522 15.59 5.69 39.86
C ASP A 522 14.73 4.61 40.53
N THR A 523 15.34 3.82 41.43
CA THR A 523 14.66 2.73 42.15
C THR A 523 14.78 2.90 43.66
N PHE A 524 13.65 3.02 44.34
CA PHE A 524 13.50 3.07 45.79
C PHE A 524 13.01 1.70 46.27
N THR A 525 13.66 1.08 47.25
CA THR A 525 13.31 -0.27 47.71
C THR A 525 13.20 -0.36 49.23
N SER A 526 12.02 -0.72 49.74
CA SER A 526 11.80 -1.11 51.13
C SER A 526 11.76 -2.62 51.26
N LEU A 527 12.85 -3.22 51.74
CA LEU A 527 12.95 -4.67 52.03
C LEU A 527 12.64 -5.03 53.49
N VAL A 528 12.51 -4.02 54.36
CA VAL A 528 12.22 -4.18 55.79
C VAL A 528 10.76 -3.86 56.07
N THR A 529 10.16 -4.58 57.02
CA THR A 529 8.79 -4.27 57.46
C THR A 529 8.77 -2.91 58.15
N ASN A 530 7.82 -2.07 57.76
CA ASN A 530 7.75 -0.65 58.13
C ASN A 530 8.95 0.19 57.65
N GLY A 531 9.59 -0.19 56.53
CA GLY A 531 10.64 0.61 55.91
C GLY A 531 10.14 1.90 55.26
N LEU A 532 8.85 1.98 54.89
CA LEU A 532 8.20 3.25 54.55
C LEU A 532 7.47 3.79 55.78
N SER A 533 8.05 4.82 56.41
CA SER A 533 7.58 5.47 57.63
C SER A 533 6.67 6.67 57.35
N SER A 534 5.92 7.10 58.37
CA SER A 534 5.03 8.28 58.30
C SER A 534 5.74 9.63 58.21
N LEU A 535 7.07 9.67 58.16
CA LEU A 535 7.87 10.89 58.06
C LEU A 535 8.82 10.90 56.87
N ASP A 536 8.80 9.84 56.05
CA ASP A 536 9.72 9.73 54.91
C ASP A 536 9.37 10.75 53.81
N VAL A 537 10.41 11.23 53.15
CA VAL A 537 10.31 12.14 52.01
C VAL A 537 11.07 11.52 50.85
N LEU A 538 10.33 10.97 49.89
CA LEU A 538 10.85 10.36 48.68
C LEU A 538 10.45 11.22 47.48
N ASP A 539 11.43 11.59 46.67
CA ASP A 539 11.24 12.33 45.43
C ASP A 539 12.05 11.63 44.33
N GLY A 540 11.43 11.12 43.27
CA GLY A 540 12.17 10.50 42.15
C GLY A 540 12.95 11.52 41.31
N GLY A 541 12.61 12.81 41.40
CA GLY A 541 13.28 13.88 40.67
C GLY A 541 12.68 14.12 39.29
N ASP A 542 13.54 14.17 38.27
CA ASP A 542 13.16 14.49 36.88
C ASP A 542 13.06 13.22 35.99
N GLY A 543 13.19 12.02 36.57
CA GLY A 543 12.98 10.75 35.87
C GLY A 543 11.51 10.56 35.45
N THR A 544 11.26 9.52 34.65
CA THR A 544 9.89 9.24 34.14
C THR A 544 9.47 7.78 34.22
N GLY A 545 10.36 6.94 34.75
CA GLY A 545 10.15 5.53 35.06
C GLY A 545 10.50 5.20 36.51
N ASP A 546 10.39 6.17 37.42
CA ASP A 546 10.78 6.00 38.82
C ASP A 546 9.90 4.98 39.54
N VAL A 547 10.53 4.10 40.34
CA VAL A 547 9.85 2.96 40.98
C VAL A 547 10.11 2.91 42.48
N LEU A 548 9.04 2.87 43.27
CA LEU A 548 9.06 2.49 44.69
C LEU A 548 8.56 1.04 44.86
N ASN A 549 9.47 0.15 45.20
CA ASN A 549 9.19 -1.26 45.50
C ASN A 549 9.16 -1.48 47.01
N ILE A 550 8.03 -1.98 47.53
CA ILE A 550 7.82 -2.24 48.95
C ILE A 550 7.49 -3.71 49.14
N SER A 551 8.27 -4.40 49.98
CA SER A 551 8.01 -5.78 50.38
C SER A 551 7.93 -5.92 51.91
N SER A 552 6.97 -6.70 52.38
CA SER A 552 6.89 -7.15 53.77
C SER A 552 6.65 -8.66 53.80
N ALA A 553 7.60 -9.37 54.41
CA ALA A 553 7.62 -10.82 54.55
C ALA A 553 7.78 -11.18 56.04
N SER A 554 6.86 -10.68 56.88
CA SER A 554 6.95 -10.75 58.34
C SER A 554 5.76 -11.47 59.00
N GLY A 555 4.78 -11.90 58.23
CA GLY A 555 3.49 -12.39 58.73
C GLY A 555 2.64 -11.32 59.41
N ALA A 556 3.07 -10.05 59.45
CA ALA A 556 2.33 -8.92 60.03
C ALA A 556 1.61 -8.13 58.93
N ALA A 557 0.51 -7.45 59.29
CA ALA A 557 -0.20 -6.58 58.37
C ALA A 557 0.66 -5.36 57.98
N PHE A 558 0.82 -5.13 56.69
CA PHE A 558 1.46 -3.93 56.16
C PHE A 558 0.48 -2.75 56.17
N THR A 559 0.92 -1.59 56.67
CA THR A 559 0.14 -0.34 56.63
C THR A 559 1.05 0.83 56.25
N ALA A 560 1.00 1.26 54.99
CA ALA A 560 1.55 2.54 54.56
C ALA A 560 0.56 3.67 54.88
N THR A 561 1.02 4.68 55.61
CA THR A 561 0.20 5.82 56.02
C THR A 561 0.29 6.97 55.01
N THR A 562 -0.75 7.80 54.95
CA THR A 562 -0.83 9.05 54.15
C THR A 562 0.22 10.12 54.49
N ALA A 563 1.01 9.92 55.54
CA ALA A 563 1.95 10.93 56.04
C ALA A 563 3.34 10.84 55.37
N ALA A 564 3.68 9.71 54.73
CA ALA A 564 4.85 9.63 53.87
C ALA A 564 4.68 10.55 52.65
N THR A 565 5.66 11.42 52.39
CA THR A 565 5.64 12.32 51.23
C THR A 565 6.34 11.63 50.07
N VAL A 566 5.58 11.17 49.08
CA VAL A 566 6.12 10.57 47.84
C VAL A 566 5.78 11.45 46.64
N LYS A 567 6.80 11.83 45.87
CA LYS A 567 6.69 12.71 44.70
C LYS A 567 7.49 12.16 43.53
N ASN A 568 7.01 12.41 42.31
CA ASN A 568 7.70 12.09 41.05
C ASN A 568 8.20 10.64 41.04
N ILE A 569 7.36 9.72 41.52
CA ILE A 569 7.57 8.27 41.42
C ILE A 569 6.37 7.72 40.68
N GLU A 570 6.56 7.35 39.43
CA GLU A 570 5.46 6.97 38.54
C GLU A 570 4.86 5.61 38.93
N THR A 571 5.65 4.70 39.48
CA THR A 571 5.21 3.35 39.86
C THR A 571 5.46 3.04 41.32
N VAL A 572 4.40 2.67 42.05
CA VAL A 572 4.50 2.05 43.39
C VAL A 572 4.06 0.59 43.31
N THR A 573 4.89 -0.32 43.80
CA THR A 573 4.58 -1.75 43.93
C THR A 573 4.66 -2.16 45.39
N VAL A 574 3.60 -2.78 45.92
CA VAL A 574 3.52 -3.30 47.29
C VAL A 574 3.27 -4.80 47.28
N THR A 575 4.08 -5.56 48.02
CA THR A 575 3.92 -7.01 48.20
C THR A 575 3.97 -7.35 49.68
N GLY A 576 2.84 -7.73 50.25
CA GLY A 576 2.73 -8.20 51.64
C GLY A 576 2.39 -9.68 51.72
N ASP A 577 2.88 -10.37 52.74
CA ASP A 577 2.54 -11.77 53.05
C ASP A 577 1.30 -11.93 53.95
N ASN A 578 0.63 -10.82 54.29
CA ASN A 578 -0.60 -10.77 55.09
C ASN A 578 -1.53 -9.65 54.52
N ALA A 579 -2.23 -8.91 55.38
CA ALA A 579 -3.08 -7.79 55.01
C ALA A 579 -2.24 -6.59 54.53
N VAL A 580 -2.77 -5.83 53.57
CA VAL A 580 -2.10 -4.70 52.93
C VAL A 580 -3.02 -3.48 52.96
N THR A 581 -2.65 -2.47 53.74
CA THR A 581 -3.25 -1.14 53.69
C THR A 581 -2.25 -0.16 53.09
N ILE A 582 -2.65 0.57 52.05
CA ILE A 582 -1.87 1.68 51.50
C ILE A 582 -2.82 2.80 51.05
N ASP A 583 -2.49 4.03 51.44
CA ASP A 583 -3.14 5.23 50.92
C ASP A 583 -2.09 6.12 50.24
N ALA A 584 -2.09 6.04 48.91
CA ALA A 584 -1.26 6.81 48.00
C ALA A 584 -2.02 8.02 47.40
N SER A 585 -3.17 8.42 47.95
CA SER A 585 -3.95 9.56 47.45
C SER A 585 -3.18 10.89 47.49
N GLY A 586 -2.23 11.02 48.42
CA GLY A 586 -1.33 12.18 48.54
C GLY A 586 -0.07 12.13 47.66
N TYR A 587 0.17 11.06 46.91
CA TYR A 587 1.40 10.90 46.13
C TYR A 587 1.31 11.68 44.81
N THR A 588 2.28 12.52 44.50
CA THR A 588 2.28 13.32 43.26
C THR A 588 3.15 12.67 42.19
N GLY A 589 2.72 12.67 40.93
CA GLY A 589 3.42 11.99 39.81
C GLY A 589 3.03 10.52 39.61
N LEU A 590 2.40 9.89 40.60
CA LEU A 590 2.00 8.48 40.53
C LEU A 590 1.05 8.16 39.37
N THR A 591 1.49 7.30 38.45
CA THR A 591 0.71 6.79 37.31
C THR A 591 0.32 5.32 37.43
N LYS A 592 0.95 4.56 38.35
CA LYS A 592 0.67 3.14 38.57
C LYS A 592 0.84 2.72 40.03
N LEU A 593 -0.18 2.06 40.59
CA LEU A 593 -0.16 1.47 41.92
C LEU A 593 -0.48 -0.03 41.83
N THR A 594 0.48 -0.89 42.13
CA THR A 594 0.29 -2.36 42.14
C THR A 594 0.42 -2.87 43.56
N THR A 595 -0.55 -3.67 44.02
CA THR A 595 -0.55 -4.23 45.39
C THR A 595 -0.88 -5.72 45.36
N THR A 596 -0.13 -6.51 46.12
CA THR A 596 -0.36 -7.96 46.28
C THR A 596 -0.38 -8.34 47.76
N GLY A 597 -1.30 -9.22 48.17
CA GLY A 597 -1.52 -9.59 49.57
C GLY A 597 -2.20 -10.96 49.78
N PHE A 598 -2.23 -11.42 51.03
CA PHE A 598 -2.80 -12.73 51.42
C PHE A 598 -3.96 -12.65 52.43
N ALA A 599 -4.33 -11.44 52.87
CA ALA A 599 -5.49 -11.21 53.71
C ALA A 599 -6.21 -9.92 53.27
N ALA A 600 -6.78 -9.16 54.21
CA ALA A 600 -7.55 -7.95 53.91
C ALA A 600 -6.72 -6.92 53.15
N MET A 601 -7.29 -6.30 52.13
CA MET A 601 -6.62 -5.26 51.33
C MET A 601 -7.43 -3.97 51.37
N THR A 602 -6.76 -2.84 51.60
CA THR A 602 -7.35 -1.50 51.53
C THR A 602 -6.38 -0.60 50.76
N VAL A 603 -6.76 -0.23 49.55
CA VAL A 603 -5.87 0.41 48.56
C VAL A 603 -6.51 1.70 48.07
N THR A 604 -5.95 2.85 48.42
CA THR A 604 -6.38 4.15 47.89
C THR A 604 -5.29 4.71 47.00
N GLY A 605 -5.64 5.06 45.75
CA GLY A 605 -4.74 5.70 44.78
C GLY A 605 -5.23 7.06 44.33
N THR A 606 -4.39 7.77 43.56
CA THR A 606 -4.76 9.05 42.93
C THR A 606 -5.76 8.83 41.79
N ALA A 607 -6.41 9.90 41.31
CA ALA A 607 -7.26 9.83 40.11
C ALA A 607 -6.47 9.56 38.80
N ALA A 608 -5.15 9.73 38.82
CA ALA A 608 -4.27 9.49 37.67
C ALA A 608 -3.70 8.06 37.63
N ALA A 609 -3.52 7.43 38.79
CA ALA A 609 -2.84 6.13 38.90
C ALA A 609 -3.72 4.96 38.43
N ALA A 610 -3.20 4.10 37.55
CA ALA A 610 -3.82 2.80 37.28
C ALA A 610 -3.57 1.87 38.49
N ILE A 611 -4.63 1.36 39.11
CA ILE A 611 -4.55 0.54 40.31
C ILE A 611 -4.75 -0.95 39.96
N THR A 612 -3.83 -1.80 40.40
CA THR A 612 -3.94 -3.27 40.29
C THR A 612 -3.81 -3.91 41.66
N VAL A 613 -4.81 -4.69 42.07
CA VAL A 613 -4.89 -5.37 43.36
C VAL A 613 -5.00 -6.87 43.13
N SER A 614 -4.12 -7.66 43.75
CA SER A 614 -4.18 -9.13 43.73
C SER A 614 -4.19 -9.69 45.15
N SER A 615 -5.25 -10.40 45.52
CA SER A 615 -5.38 -11.07 46.82
C SER A 615 -5.50 -12.58 46.64
N THR A 616 -4.80 -13.35 47.47
CA THR A 616 -4.82 -14.82 47.41
C THR A 616 -5.09 -15.44 48.78
N GLY A 617 -5.94 -16.47 48.86
CA GLY A 617 -6.30 -17.13 50.12
C GLY A 617 -7.27 -16.32 51.00
N VAL A 618 -8.13 -15.50 50.40
CA VAL A 618 -8.83 -14.37 51.04
C VAL A 618 -9.83 -14.71 52.17
N ALA A 619 -10.03 -15.98 52.54
CA ALA A 619 -10.60 -16.52 53.79
C ALA A 619 -11.68 -15.76 54.63
N GLY A 620 -12.49 -14.87 54.04
CA GLY A 620 -13.40 -13.98 54.80
C GLY A 620 -12.79 -12.63 55.19
N ASN A 621 -11.79 -12.15 54.44
CA ASN A 621 -11.20 -10.81 54.53
C ASN A 621 -11.68 -9.91 53.38
N ALA A 622 -11.98 -8.64 53.68
CA ALA A 622 -12.49 -7.71 52.68
C ALA A 622 -11.37 -7.12 51.79
N VAL A 623 -11.73 -6.77 50.54
CA VAL A 623 -10.88 -6.01 49.62
C VAL A 623 -11.57 -4.68 49.30
N THR A 624 -10.93 -3.57 49.62
CA THR A 624 -11.43 -2.21 49.37
C THR A 624 -10.45 -1.45 48.48
N VAL A 625 -10.94 -0.83 47.40
CA VAL A 625 -10.13 -0.02 46.48
C VAL A 625 -10.81 1.32 46.20
N ASN A 626 -10.07 2.42 46.29
CA ASN A 626 -10.58 3.78 46.05
C ASN A 626 -9.66 4.59 45.13
N GLY A 627 -10.26 5.50 44.35
CA GLY A 627 -9.57 6.30 43.34
C GLY A 627 -9.24 5.51 42.08
N GLY A 628 -8.22 5.96 41.37
CA GLY A 628 -7.69 5.31 40.17
C GLY A 628 -8.16 5.90 38.84
N SER A 629 -7.27 5.88 37.85
CA SER A 629 -7.61 6.07 36.43
C SER A 629 -8.19 4.78 35.83
N THR A 630 -7.71 3.63 36.27
CA THR A 630 -8.36 2.32 36.12
C THR A 630 -8.21 1.52 37.42
N VAL A 631 -9.06 0.52 37.63
CA VAL A 631 -8.97 -0.41 38.76
C VAL A 631 -9.11 -1.85 38.28
N ALA A 632 -8.11 -2.68 38.54
CA ALA A 632 -8.16 -4.12 38.36
C ALA A 632 -8.05 -4.82 39.72
N VAL A 633 -9.02 -5.66 40.07
CA VAL A 633 -9.03 -6.47 41.30
C VAL A 633 -9.11 -7.94 40.94
N THR A 634 -8.14 -8.72 41.40
CA THR A 634 -8.13 -10.18 41.27
C THR A 634 -8.12 -10.80 42.67
N THR A 635 -9.11 -11.62 43.00
CA THR A 635 -9.19 -12.36 44.25
C THR A 635 -9.24 -13.87 43.97
N THR A 636 -8.42 -14.66 44.64
CA THR A 636 -8.35 -16.11 44.43
C THR A 636 -8.33 -16.87 45.75
N GLY A 637 -8.90 -18.08 45.75
CA GLY A 637 -8.93 -18.91 46.96
C GLY A 637 -9.86 -18.34 48.04
N ALA A 638 -10.92 -17.64 47.65
CA ALA A 638 -11.91 -17.14 48.59
C ALA A 638 -12.69 -18.32 49.23
N THR A 639 -12.67 -18.38 50.57
CA THR A 639 -13.32 -19.42 51.38
C THR A 639 -14.26 -18.87 52.45
N GLY A 640 -14.56 -17.57 52.42
CA GLY A 640 -15.52 -16.91 53.33
C GLY A 640 -16.12 -15.65 52.70
N GLY A 641 -17.34 -15.28 53.12
CA GLY A 641 -18.18 -14.28 52.45
C GLY A 641 -17.85 -12.81 52.73
N ALA A 642 -16.61 -12.39 52.54
CA ALA A 642 -16.21 -10.99 52.72
C ALA A 642 -16.32 -10.17 51.42
N ALA A 643 -16.64 -8.88 51.58
CA ALA A 643 -17.00 -8.02 50.47
C ALA A 643 -15.80 -7.49 49.67
N ILE A 644 -16.01 -7.30 48.37
CA ILE A 644 -15.14 -6.51 47.50
C ILE A 644 -15.82 -5.17 47.27
N THR A 645 -15.20 -4.07 47.68
CA THR A 645 -15.73 -2.70 47.52
C THR A 645 -14.79 -1.87 46.65
N VAL A 646 -15.27 -1.35 45.53
CA VAL A 646 -14.52 -0.43 44.67
C VAL A 646 -15.24 0.91 44.61
N GLY A 647 -14.51 2.00 44.81
CA GLY A 647 -15.02 3.37 44.70
C GLY A 647 -15.86 3.85 45.89
N GLY A 648 -15.83 3.15 47.02
CA GLY A 648 -16.70 3.42 48.18
C GLY A 648 -16.54 4.81 48.81
N THR A 649 -15.36 5.43 48.70
CA THR A 649 -15.13 6.83 49.09
C THR A 649 -14.83 7.73 47.89
N THR A 650 -13.98 7.26 46.97
CA THR A 650 -13.58 7.98 45.75
C THR A 650 -13.74 7.05 44.56
N ALA A 651 -14.67 7.36 43.67
CA ALA A 651 -14.94 6.57 42.47
C ALA A 651 -13.74 6.55 41.49
N PRO A 652 -13.45 5.42 40.82
CA PRO A 652 -12.50 5.37 39.69
C PRO A 652 -13.00 6.21 38.51
N THR A 653 -12.07 6.81 37.76
CA THR A 653 -12.42 7.71 36.65
C THR A 653 -12.59 7.00 35.30
N GLY A 654 -11.80 5.96 35.04
CA GLY A 654 -11.90 5.03 33.91
C GLY A 654 -12.35 3.62 34.33
N ASP A 655 -11.88 2.57 33.67
CA ASP A 655 -12.49 1.24 33.76
C ASP A 655 -12.22 0.49 35.09
N VAL A 656 -13.20 -0.32 35.51
CA VAL A 656 -13.15 -1.21 36.68
C VAL A 656 -13.33 -2.65 36.23
N THR A 657 -12.36 -3.51 36.56
CA THR A 657 -12.41 -4.96 36.32
C THR A 657 -12.21 -5.72 37.63
N ILE A 658 -13.12 -6.63 37.96
CA ILE A 658 -13.07 -7.50 39.14
C ILE A 658 -13.15 -8.95 38.68
N SER A 659 -12.23 -9.79 39.16
CA SER A 659 -12.18 -11.23 38.92
C SER A 659 -12.04 -11.96 40.26
N GLU A 660 -13.10 -12.66 40.68
CA GLU A 660 -13.14 -13.44 41.91
C GLU A 660 -13.23 -14.95 41.64
N ALA A 661 -12.38 -15.73 42.30
CA ALA A 661 -12.38 -17.19 42.23
C ALA A 661 -12.59 -17.84 43.61
N LEU A 662 -13.77 -18.43 43.79
CA LEU A 662 -14.18 -19.18 44.96
C LEU A 662 -13.77 -20.66 44.85
N THR A 663 -13.04 -21.12 45.86
CA THR A 663 -12.62 -22.51 46.03
C THR A 663 -13.15 -23.14 47.33
N GLY A 664 -14.01 -22.43 48.07
CA GLY A 664 -14.76 -22.95 49.22
C GLY A 664 -16.21 -23.30 48.86
N ALA A 665 -16.82 -24.25 49.58
CA ALA A 665 -18.25 -24.53 49.48
C ALA A 665 -19.05 -23.58 50.39
N VAL A 666 -19.02 -22.29 50.04
CA VAL A 666 -19.57 -21.17 50.84
C VAL A 666 -20.21 -20.12 49.93
N ALA A 667 -20.95 -19.19 50.52
CA ALA A 667 -21.37 -17.96 49.83
C ALA A 667 -20.22 -16.95 49.76
N ALA A 668 -20.03 -16.30 48.61
CA ALA A 668 -19.15 -15.14 48.47
C ALA A 668 -19.74 -13.91 49.17
N GLY A 669 -18.89 -12.91 49.43
CA GLY A 669 -19.36 -11.62 49.92
C GLY A 669 -20.00 -10.78 48.82
N ALA A 670 -20.60 -9.66 49.19
CA ALA A 670 -21.13 -8.71 48.21
C ALA A 670 -19.97 -8.04 47.43
N ILE A 671 -20.14 -7.88 46.13
CA ILE A 671 -19.28 -7.03 45.29
C ILE A 671 -20.03 -5.72 45.05
N ALA A 672 -19.49 -4.62 45.58
CA ALA A 672 -20.04 -3.27 45.45
C ALA A 672 -19.07 -2.39 44.65
N VAL A 673 -19.53 -1.82 43.54
CA VAL A 673 -18.75 -0.88 42.71
C VAL A 673 -19.48 0.46 42.62
N THR A 674 -18.78 1.55 42.90
CA THR A 674 -19.27 2.92 42.66
C THR A 674 -18.41 3.62 41.62
N GLY A 675 -19.02 3.95 40.48
CA GLY A 675 -18.37 4.59 39.33
C GLY A 675 -17.54 3.65 38.46
N GLY A 676 -16.58 4.25 37.75
CA GLY A 676 -15.89 3.64 36.62
C GLY A 676 -16.58 3.86 35.27
N LYS A 677 -15.83 3.82 34.18
CA LYS A 677 -16.31 4.06 32.81
C LYS A 677 -17.01 2.83 32.22
N VAL A 678 -16.29 1.73 32.13
CA VAL A 678 -16.83 0.36 32.00
C VAL A 678 -16.64 -0.36 33.33
N VAL A 679 -17.67 -1.06 33.80
CA VAL A 679 -17.57 -1.94 34.98
C VAL A 679 -17.73 -3.39 34.55
N SER A 680 -16.76 -4.24 34.87
CA SER A 680 -16.80 -5.68 34.58
C SER A 680 -16.51 -6.48 35.85
N VAL A 681 -17.45 -7.35 36.23
CA VAL A 681 -17.33 -8.24 37.39
C VAL A 681 -17.48 -9.67 36.91
N THR A 682 -16.49 -10.50 37.19
CA THR A 682 -16.51 -11.95 36.92
C THR A 682 -16.30 -12.70 38.22
N GLN A 683 -17.25 -13.57 38.56
CA GLN A 683 -17.16 -14.52 39.66
C GLN A 683 -17.09 -15.94 39.11
N THR A 684 -16.24 -16.77 39.70
CA THR A 684 -16.11 -18.19 39.36
C THR A 684 -16.24 -19.06 40.59
N THR A 685 -17.08 -20.09 40.55
CA THR A 685 -17.27 -21.03 41.67
C THR A 685 -16.87 -22.44 41.24
N SER A 686 -15.99 -23.09 42.02
CA SER A 686 -15.43 -24.40 41.67
C SER A 686 -15.99 -25.58 42.49
N ASN A 687 -16.88 -25.33 43.46
CA ASN A 687 -17.44 -26.35 44.35
C ASN A 687 -18.97 -26.37 44.32
N ALA A 688 -19.56 -27.57 44.46
CA ALA A 688 -20.98 -27.72 44.76
C ALA A 688 -21.30 -27.11 46.13
N GLY A 689 -22.46 -26.46 46.28
CA GLY A 689 -22.85 -25.75 47.49
C GLY A 689 -22.25 -24.34 47.63
N ALA A 690 -21.41 -23.89 46.69
CA ALA A 690 -20.99 -22.49 46.63
C ALA A 690 -22.14 -21.58 46.16
N THR A 691 -22.16 -20.33 46.61
CA THR A 691 -23.10 -19.29 46.17
C THR A 691 -22.32 -18.06 45.73
N ALA A 692 -22.63 -17.52 44.55
CA ALA A 692 -22.07 -16.27 44.09
C ALA A 692 -22.43 -15.11 45.03
N GLY A 693 -21.56 -14.12 45.13
CA GLY A 693 -21.82 -12.84 45.79
C GLY A 693 -22.86 -12.03 45.03
N THR A 694 -23.63 -11.21 45.75
CA THR A 694 -24.47 -10.18 45.12
C THR A 694 -23.58 -9.15 44.43
N VAL A 695 -23.88 -8.80 43.18
CA VAL A 695 -23.16 -7.75 42.45
C VAL A 695 -24.00 -6.49 42.40
N THR A 696 -23.52 -5.40 42.99
CA THR A 696 -24.16 -4.08 42.95
C THR A 696 -23.22 -3.07 42.33
N VAL A 697 -23.63 -2.49 41.20
CA VAL A 697 -22.93 -1.40 40.53
C VAL A 697 -23.79 -0.14 40.60
N THR A 698 -23.26 0.89 41.23
CA THR A 698 -23.80 2.25 41.23
C THR A 698 -22.95 3.10 40.30
N GLY A 699 -23.47 3.42 39.12
CA GLY A 699 -22.76 4.24 38.15
C GLY A 699 -22.49 5.66 38.66
N THR A 700 -21.52 6.32 38.03
CA THR A 700 -21.38 7.79 38.03
C THR A 700 -21.76 8.31 36.64
N ALA A 701 -21.71 9.63 36.43
CA ALA A 701 -21.92 10.23 35.11
C ALA A 701 -20.91 9.78 34.02
N ASN A 702 -19.87 9.01 34.38
CA ASN A 702 -18.94 8.41 33.42
C ASN A 702 -19.40 7.00 32.98
N THR A 703 -20.16 6.29 33.81
CA THR A 703 -20.45 4.86 33.63
C THR A 703 -21.39 4.66 32.45
N THR A 704 -20.92 3.97 31.41
CA THR A 704 -21.71 3.68 30.20
C THR A 704 -22.10 2.22 30.04
N SER A 705 -21.39 1.30 30.68
CA SER A 705 -21.67 -0.13 30.56
C SER A 705 -21.31 -0.91 31.82
N VAL A 706 -22.13 -1.91 32.13
CA VAL A 706 -21.95 -2.80 33.29
C VAL A 706 -22.01 -4.25 32.83
N SER A 707 -21.07 -5.08 33.27
CA SER A 707 -21.05 -6.53 33.05
C SER A 707 -20.90 -7.26 34.37
N ALA A 708 -21.76 -8.24 34.63
CA ALA A 708 -21.70 -9.10 35.82
C ALA A 708 -21.92 -10.57 35.42
N THR A 709 -20.85 -11.36 35.48
CA THR A 709 -20.85 -12.77 35.08
C THR A 709 -20.51 -13.66 36.26
N HIS A 710 -21.34 -14.66 36.51
CA HIS A 710 -21.02 -15.81 37.35
C HIS A 710 -20.90 -17.08 36.49
N THR A 711 -19.77 -17.78 36.64
CA THR A 711 -19.52 -19.07 35.99
C THR A 711 -19.35 -20.16 37.05
N ALA A 712 -20.29 -21.09 37.07
CA ALA A 712 -20.20 -22.32 37.86
C ALA A 712 -19.42 -23.39 37.09
N SER A 713 -18.26 -23.80 37.60
CA SER A 713 -17.43 -24.86 37.01
C SER A 713 -17.95 -26.27 37.33
N VAL A 714 -18.90 -26.40 38.25
CA VAL A 714 -19.50 -27.67 38.69
C VAL A 714 -21.00 -27.51 38.95
N ALA A 715 -21.75 -28.60 38.78
CA ALA A 715 -23.18 -28.64 39.11
C ALA A 715 -23.40 -28.46 40.62
N GLY A 716 -24.47 -27.73 40.99
CA GLY A 716 -24.82 -27.48 42.40
C GLY A 716 -24.20 -26.24 43.02
N ALA A 717 -23.46 -25.42 42.27
CA ALA A 717 -23.22 -24.03 42.65
C ALA A 717 -24.45 -23.17 42.32
N THR A 718 -24.60 -22.04 43.02
CA THR A 718 -25.82 -21.20 42.97
C THR A 718 -25.52 -19.76 42.57
N ASN A 719 -26.37 -19.23 41.69
CA ASN A 719 -26.37 -17.84 41.23
C ASN A 719 -26.90 -16.89 42.32
N ASN A 720 -26.70 -15.59 42.13
CA ASN A 720 -27.22 -14.56 43.03
C ASN A 720 -27.69 -13.31 42.26
N ALA A 721 -28.19 -12.29 42.97
CA ALA A 721 -28.75 -11.09 42.37
C ALA A 721 -27.66 -10.15 41.79
N VAL A 722 -28.01 -9.49 40.69
CA VAL A 722 -27.23 -8.44 40.04
C VAL A 722 -28.05 -7.15 40.01
N THR A 723 -27.44 -6.02 40.37
CA THR A 723 -28.04 -4.69 40.29
C THR A 723 -27.10 -3.73 39.59
N ALA A 724 -27.59 -3.02 38.57
CA ALA A 724 -26.88 -1.99 37.83
C ALA A 724 -27.72 -0.70 37.81
N ASN A 725 -27.43 0.22 38.73
CA ASN A 725 -28.15 1.48 38.87
C ASN A 725 -27.30 2.63 38.34
N ASP A 726 -27.88 3.47 37.51
CA ASP A 726 -27.28 4.71 37.05
C ASP A 726 -27.26 5.77 38.16
N VAL A 727 -26.35 6.75 38.08
CA VAL A 727 -26.28 7.86 39.05
C VAL A 727 -27.57 8.70 39.09
N ASN A 728 -28.30 8.73 37.97
CA ASN A 728 -29.57 9.43 37.82
C ASN A 728 -30.79 8.50 37.95
N PHE A 729 -30.60 7.27 38.47
CA PHE A 729 -31.72 6.37 38.78
C PHE A 729 -32.74 7.05 39.71
N GLY A 730 -34.04 6.95 39.37
CA GLY A 730 -35.13 7.63 40.07
C GLY A 730 -35.23 9.16 39.86
N ALA A 731 -34.35 9.77 39.07
CA ALA A 731 -34.41 11.21 38.80
C ALA A 731 -35.39 11.52 37.64
N ALA A 732 -36.51 12.18 37.96
CA ALA A 732 -37.62 12.39 37.04
C ALA A 732 -37.29 13.02 35.67
N SER A 733 -36.22 13.82 35.56
CA SER A 733 -35.90 14.58 34.33
C SER A 733 -34.41 14.60 33.96
N LYS A 734 -33.58 13.69 34.50
CA LYS A 734 -32.17 13.57 34.13
C LYS A 734 -31.95 12.34 33.25
N ALA A 735 -31.14 12.48 32.21
CA ALA A 735 -30.71 11.34 31.40
C ALA A 735 -29.69 10.48 32.15
N SER A 736 -29.86 9.16 32.10
CA SER A 736 -28.86 8.20 32.53
C SER A 736 -27.69 8.11 31.53
N THR A 737 -26.58 7.50 31.94
CA THR A 737 -25.41 7.23 31.10
C THR A 737 -25.17 5.75 30.84
N ILE A 738 -25.68 4.83 31.68
CA ILE A 738 -25.61 3.38 31.43
C ILE A 738 -26.49 3.02 30.22
N THR A 739 -25.85 2.74 29.08
CA THR A 739 -26.52 2.34 27.83
C THR A 739 -26.52 0.83 27.59
N SER A 740 -25.61 0.08 28.21
CA SER A 740 -25.57 -1.38 28.10
C SER A 740 -25.36 -2.11 29.42
N VAL A 741 -26.05 -3.25 29.56
CA VAL A 741 -25.86 -4.18 30.69
C VAL A 741 -25.70 -5.61 30.17
N THR A 742 -24.69 -6.32 30.67
CA THR A 742 -24.49 -7.75 30.46
C THR A 742 -24.60 -8.47 31.80
N ALA A 743 -25.42 -9.52 31.88
CA ALA A 743 -25.55 -10.35 33.06
C ALA A 743 -25.52 -11.83 32.68
N SER A 744 -24.66 -12.62 33.34
CA SER A 744 -24.63 -14.07 33.18
C SER A 744 -24.64 -14.77 34.54
N GLY A 745 -25.44 -15.81 34.71
CA GLY A 745 -25.46 -16.61 35.94
C GLY A 745 -26.05 -15.85 37.13
N TYR A 746 -27.21 -15.21 36.94
CA TYR A 746 -27.91 -14.43 37.97
C TYR A 746 -29.24 -15.09 38.38
N THR A 747 -29.76 -14.73 39.55
CA THR A 747 -31.14 -15.03 39.94
C THR A 747 -32.07 -13.91 39.48
N THR A 748 -31.97 -12.74 40.10
CA THR A 748 -32.69 -11.52 39.70
C THR A 748 -31.72 -10.51 39.09
N LEU A 749 -32.13 -9.82 38.04
CA LEU A 749 -31.42 -8.67 37.49
C LEU A 749 -32.26 -7.40 37.64
N ASN A 750 -31.70 -6.38 38.28
CA ASN A 750 -32.27 -5.04 38.37
C ASN A 750 -31.40 -4.05 37.59
N VAL A 751 -32.00 -3.30 36.67
CA VAL A 751 -31.32 -2.24 35.90
C VAL A 751 -32.07 -0.93 36.07
N GLY A 752 -31.47 0.02 36.77
CA GLY A 752 -32.01 1.37 36.95
C GLY A 752 -31.39 2.36 35.97
N SER A 753 -31.86 2.43 34.73
CA SER A 753 -31.37 3.36 33.71
C SER A 753 -32.42 3.71 32.66
N ASN A 754 -32.61 5.01 32.40
CA ASN A 754 -33.47 5.49 31.31
C ASN A 754 -32.73 5.65 29.95
N ALA A 755 -31.45 5.28 29.90
CA ALA A 755 -30.61 5.35 28.70
C ALA A 755 -30.27 3.97 28.09
N LEU A 756 -30.72 2.88 28.73
CA LEU A 756 -30.42 1.52 28.31
C LEU A 756 -30.93 1.23 26.88
N THR A 757 -30.01 0.88 25.98
CA THR A 757 -30.28 0.49 24.59
C THR A 757 -30.02 -0.99 24.34
N THR A 758 -29.12 -1.62 25.09
CA THR A 758 -28.79 -3.04 24.95
C THR A 758 -28.70 -3.77 26.29
N LEU A 759 -29.20 -5.01 26.30
CA LEU A 759 -29.20 -5.91 27.44
C LEU A 759 -28.76 -7.29 26.96
N SER A 760 -27.76 -7.90 27.60
CA SER A 760 -27.25 -9.23 27.22
C SER A 760 -27.34 -10.18 28.40
N LEU A 761 -28.13 -11.24 28.26
CA LEU A 761 -28.58 -12.09 29.36
C LEU A 761 -28.21 -13.54 29.11
N ALA A 762 -27.49 -14.16 30.04
CA ALA A 762 -27.16 -15.58 29.98
C ALA A 762 -27.44 -16.32 31.30
N ASN A 763 -27.86 -17.59 31.23
CA ASN A 763 -27.98 -18.49 32.38
C ASN A 763 -28.82 -17.94 33.56
N GLY A 764 -29.82 -17.11 33.27
CA GLY A 764 -30.72 -16.50 34.25
C GLY A 764 -31.92 -17.39 34.61
N SER A 765 -32.43 -17.26 35.83
CA SER A 765 -33.50 -18.12 36.37
C SER A 765 -34.66 -17.40 37.07
N SER A 766 -34.67 -16.07 37.11
CA SER A 766 -35.74 -15.26 37.69
C SER A 766 -35.83 -13.88 37.02
N ASN A 767 -36.64 -12.98 37.58
CA ASN A 767 -37.07 -11.76 36.90
C ASN A 767 -35.91 -10.83 36.49
N ILE A 768 -36.13 -10.15 35.38
CA ILE A 768 -35.30 -9.06 34.86
C ILE A 768 -36.17 -7.80 34.88
N ILE A 769 -35.78 -6.82 35.68
CA ILE A 769 -36.54 -5.60 35.96
C ILE A 769 -35.74 -4.40 35.49
N ILE A 770 -36.27 -3.68 34.49
CA ILE A 770 -35.67 -2.47 33.93
C ILE A 770 -36.48 -1.26 34.40
N ASP A 771 -36.02 -0.59 35.46
CA ASP A 771 -36.63 0.64 35.94
C ASP A 771 -36.04 1.85 35.20
N ASN A 772 -36.68 2.16 34.07
CA ASN A 772 -36.34 3.23 33.13
C ASN A 772 -37.24 4.48 33.28
N GLN A 773 -37.92 4.64 34.42
CA GLN A 773 -38.86 5.73 34.70
C GLN A 773 -38.21 7.13 34.58
N ALA A 774 -38.60 7.91 33.56
CA ALA A 774 -38.38 9.36 33.51
C ALA A 774 -39.38 10.07 32.58
N THR A 775 -39.59 11.36 32.79
CA THR A 775 -40.58 12.16 32.03
C THR A 775 -40.17 12.47 30.58
N THR A 776 -38.91 12.19 30.20
CA THR A 776 -38.32 12.60 28.92
C THR A 776 -37.44 11.52 28.27
N VAL A 777 -37.84 10.24 28.33
CA VAL A 777 -37.06 9.15 27.72
C VAL A 777 -37.11 9.19 26.19
N THR A 778 -35.96 9.38 25.56
CA THR A 778 -35.79 9.38 24.10
C THR A 778 -35.52 7.99 23.52
N THR A 779 -34.93 7.08 24.30
CA THR A 779 -34.67 5.70 23.88
C THR A 779 -35.97 4.89 23.91
N LYS A 780 -36.46 4.48 22.73
CA LYS A 780 -37.71 3.72 22.56
C LYS A 780 -37.56 2.31 21.99
N THR A 781 -36.32 1.90 21.75
CA THR A 781 -35.96 0.55 21.28
C THR A 781 -34.98 -0.09 22.26
N LEU A 782 -35.26 -1.33 22.69
CA LEU A 782 -34.32 -2.15 23.45
C LEU A 782 -33.88 -3.36 22.62
N GLY A 783 -32.57 -3.57 22.51
CA GLY A 783 -32.00 -4.84 22.04
C GLY A 783 -31.72 -5.76 23.23
N VAL A 784 -32.24 -6.98 23.20
CA VAL A 784 -32.04 -7.99 24.27
C VAL A 784 -31.44 -9.27 23.69
N THR A 785 -30.19 -9.58 24.01
CA THR A 785 -29.62 -10.90 23.71
C THR A 785 -29.98 -11.86 24.85
N VAL A 786 -30.48 -13.05 24.53
CA VAL A 786 -30.88 -14.08 25.51
C VAL A 786 -30.20 -15.42 25.22
N ASP A 787 -29.67 -16.05 26.27
CA ASP A 787 -28.96 -17.31 26.22
C ASP A 787 -29.27 -18.18 27.45
N ASN A 788 -29.80 -19.37 27.27
CA ASN A 788 -30.04 -20.32 28.37
C ASN A 788 -30.88 -19.72 29.52
N LEU A 789 -31.84 -18.84 29.22
CA LEU A 789 -32.78 -18.34 30.23
C LEU A 789 -33.81 -19.41 30.54
N THR A 790 -34.08 -19.63 31.83
CA THR A 790 -34.89 -20.76 32.32
C THR A 790 -36.24 -20.35 32.90
N GLY A 791 -36.65 -19.09 32.72
CA GLY A 791 -37.90 -18.52 33.20
C GLY A 791 -37.77 -17.04 33.53
N GLY A 792 -38.61 -16.55 34.45
CA GLY A 792 -38.67 -15.16 34.87
C GLY A 792 -39.48 -14.27 33.92
N THR A 793 -39.92 -13.12 34.44
CA THR A 793 -40.52 -12.05 33.65
C THR A 793 -39.46 -11.04 33.23
N LEU A 794 -39.50 -10.60 31.96
CA LEU A 794 -38.77 -9.43 31.48
C LEU A 794 -39.69 -8.21 31.52
N ASP A 795 -39.36 -7.24 32.37
CA ASP A 795 -40.22 -6.12 32.79
C ASP A 795 -39.55 -4.77 32.54
N ASP A 796 -40.32 -3.78 32.08
CA ASP A 796 -39.92 -2.36 31.99
C ASP A 796 -41.04 -1.45 32.50
N ALA A 797 -40.78 -0.14 32.65
CA ALA A 797 -41.81 0.80 33.10
C ALA A 797 -42.75 1.28 31.97
N ASP A 798 -43.13 0.39 31.05
CA ASP A 798 -43.94 0.68 29.85
C ASP A 798 -43.35 1.80 28.96
N ILE A 799 -42.02 1.83 28.78
CA ILE A 799 -41.33 2.92 28.07
C ILE A 799 -40.92 2.53 26.65
N TYR A 800 -40.48 1.29 26.42
CA TYR A 800 -40.03 0.83 25.11
C TYR A 800 -41.20 0.53 24.16
N THR A 801 -41.16 1.07 22.94
CA THR A 801 -42.15 0.80 21.88
C THR A 801 -41.73 -0.32 20.94
N THR A 802 -40.45 -0.72 20.98
CA THR A 802 -39.87 -1.75 20.13
C THR A 802 -38.92 -2.62 20.96
N LEU A 803 -39.14 -3.93 20.94
CA LEU A 803 -38.28 -4.92 21.59
C LEU A 803 -37.65 -5.83 20.53
N ASN A 804 -36.33 -5.85 20.46
CA ASN A 804 -35.56 -6.68 19.52
C ASN A 804 -34.80 -7.75 20.31
N VAL A 805 -35.30 -8.99 20.31
CA VAL A 805 -34.67 -10.12 21.01
C VAL A 805 -33.76 -10.89 20.07
N THR A 806 -32.51 -11.14 20.47
CA THR A 806 -31.57 -12.01 19.76
C THR A 806 -31.31 -13.26 20.59
N THR A 807 -31.62 -14.43 20.04
CA THR A 807 -31.39 -15.74 20.66
C THR A 807 -29.96 -16.23 20.39
N ALA A 808 -29.21 -16.48 21.45
CA ALA A 808 -27.80 -16.88 21.42
C ALA A 808 -27.61 -18.37 21.77
N ASN A 809 -26.75 -18.75 22.73
CA ASN A 809 -26.13 -20.09 22.75
C ASN A 809 -27.05 -21.28 23.04
N LYS A 810 -28.15 -21.03 23.74
CA LYS A 810 -29.17 -22.00 24.15
C LYS A 810 -30.57 -21.43 24.01
N ASP A 811 -31.53 -22.32 23.76
CA ASP A 811 -32.95 -21.99 23.82
C ASP A 811 -33.27 -21.30 25.14
N SER A 812 -34.08 -20.26 25.08
CA SER A 812 -34.37 -19.38 26.20
C SER A 812 -35.87 -19.33 26.43
N THR A 813 -36.29 -19.53 27.67
CA THR A 813 -37.68 -19.40 28.10
C THR A 813 -37.83 -18.17 28.98
N LEU A 814 -38.80 -17.33 28.65
CA LEU A 814 -39.33 -16.29 29.52
C LEU A 814 -40.76 -16.66 29.91
N ALA A 815 -41.10 -16.50 31.18
CA ALA A 815 -42.45 -16.74 31.66
C ALA A 815 -43.44 -15.69 31.12
N ASN A 816 -42.99 -14.44 30.99
CA ASN A 816 -43.73 -13.35 30.38
C ASN A 816 -42.78 -12.22 29.92
N VAL A 817 -43.28 -11.34 29.05
CA VAL A 817 -42.68 -10.03 28.76
C VAL A 817 -43.74 -8.96 29.02
N THR A 818 -43.46 -8.00 29.90
CA THR A 818 -44.41 -7.00 30.40
C THR A 818 -44.14 -5.58 29.90
N PHE A 819 -43.68 -5.46 28.65
CA PHE A 819 -43.49 -4.16 28.01
C PHE A 819 -44.82 -3.69 27.41
N GLY A 820 -45.70 -3.10 28.21
CA GLY A 820 -47.07 -2.75 27.83
C GLY A 820 -47.17 -1.73 26.69
N ALA A 821 -46.14 -0.89 26.52
CA ALA A 821 -46.02 0.06 25.41
C ALA A 821 -45.41 -0.54 24.12
N ALA A 822 -44.90 -1.78 24.15
CA ALA A 822 -44.24 -2.38 22.99
C ALA A 822 -45.25 -2.66 21.86
N THR A 823 -45.01 -2.04 20.71
CA THR A 823 -45.81 -2.21 19.48
C THR A 823 -45.20 -3.20 18.50
N ALA A 824 -43.89 -3.47 18.62
CA ALA A 824 -43.17 -4.42 17.78
C ALA A 824 -42.26 -5.32 18.62
N LEU A 825 -42.32 -6.63 18.34
CA LEU A 825 -41.40 -7.64 18.85
C LEU A 825 -40.64 -8.27 17.65
N THR A 826 -39.33 -8.07 17.58
CA THR A 826 -38.46 -8.79 16.65
C THR A 826 -37.76 -9.92 17.39
N VAL A 827 -37.68 -11.11 16.80
CA VAL A 827 -36.88 -12.25 17.31
C VAL A 827 -35.90 -12.70 16.23
N ALA A 828 -34.61 -12.67 16.55
CA ALA A 828 -33.52 -13.02 15.63
C ALA A 828 -32.53 -13.99 16.29
N GLY A 829 -31.49 -14.40 15.57
CA GLY A 829 -30.46 -15.32 16.04
C GLY A 829 -30.63 -16.75 15.54
N THR A 830 -30.36 -17.74 16.40
CA THR A 830 -30.27 -19.16 15.99
C THR A 830 -30.91 -20.17 16.94
N LYS A 831 -31.59 -19.70 17.98
CA LYS A 831 -32.23 -20.55 18.98
C LYS A 831 -33.70 -20.20 19.17
N SER A 832 -34.39 -21.04 19.92
CA SER A 832 -35.81 -20.85 20.22
C SER A 832 -35.96 -19.89 21.38
N LEU A 833 -36.81 -18.89 21.20
CA LEU A 833 -37.40 -18.13 22.30
C LEU A 833 -38.77 -18.74 22.61
N THR A 834 -38.97 -19.19 23.83
CA THR A 834 -40.28 -19.60 24.34
C THR A 834 -40.82 -18.48 25.23
N LEU A 835 -41.93 -17.88 24.81
CA LEU A 835 -42.73 -16.98 25.64
C LEU A 835 -43.93 -17.77 26.17
N THR A 836 -43.85 -18.22 27.42
CA THR A 836 -44.98 -18.95 28.07
C THR A 836 -46.23 -18.07 28.14
N SER A 837 -46.03 -16.75 28.25
CA SER A 837 -47.05 -15.73 28.03
C SER A 837 -46.44 -14.58 27.24
N ALA A 838 -47.26 -13.97 26.36
CA ALA A 838 -47.00 -12.67 25.75
C ALA A 838 -48.06 -11.63 26.16
N ALA A 839 -48.90 -11.94 27.16
CA ALA A 839 -50.03 -11.10 27.55
C ALA A 839 -49.62 -9.74 28.14
N GLY A 840 -48.37 -9.59 28.60
CA GLY A 840 -47.84 -8.31 29.04
C GLY A 840 -47.48 -7.34 27.89
N LEU A 841 -47.38 -7.81 26.64
CA LEU A 841 -47.15 -6.98 25.45
C LEU A 841 -48.48 -6.36 24.95
N ALA A 842 -49.17 -5.60 25.81
CA ALA A 842 -50.55 -5.18 25.58
C ALA A 842 -50.76 -4.32 24.31
N ALA A 843 -49.77 -3.54 23.88
CA ALA A 843 -49.82 -2.69 22.69
C ALA A 843 -49.29 -3.37 21.39
N LEU A 844 -48.94 -4.66 21.43
CA LEU A 844 -48.25 -5.35 20.34
C LEU A 844 -49.05 -5.36 19.03
N LYS A 845 -48.42 -4.96 17.92
CA LYS A 845 -49.01 -4.92 16.57
C LYS A 845 -48.35 -5.86 15.60
N THR A 846 -47.03 -6.00 15.69
CA THR A 846 -46.22 -6.78 14.75
C THR A 846 -45.24 -7.68 15.49
N VAL A 847 -45.18 -8.93 15.07
CA VAL A 847 -44.16 -9.90 15.51
C VAL A 847 -43.36 -10.32 14.29
N THR A 848 -42.05 -10.18 14.33
CA THR A 848 -41.15 -10.58 13.24
C THR A 848 -40.16 -11.63 13.74
N VAL A 849 -39.92 -12.69 12.96
CA VAL A 849 -38.90 -13.72 13.29
C VAL A 849 -37.96 -13.90 12.11
N SER A 850 -36.65 -13.95 12.37
CA SER A 850 -35.63 -13.89 11.31
C SER A 850 -34.38 -14.73 11.59
N GLY A 851 -33.63 -14.99 10.53
CA GLY A 851 -32.41 -15.78 10.55
C GLY A 851 -32.76 -17.25 10.74
N THR A 852 -32.46 -17.79 11.92
CA THR A 852 -32.78 -19.18 12.28
C THR A 852 -33.29 -19.33 13.70
N ALA A 853 -33.77 -18.22 14.27
CA ALA A 853 -34.45 -18.24 15.54
C ALA A 853 -35.80 -18.93 15.41
N GLY A 854 -36.17 -19.67 16.45
CA GLY A 854 -37.54 -20.15 16.64
C GLY A 854 -38.28 -19.23 17.60
N LEU A 855 -39.61 -19.17 17.47
CA LEU A 855 -40.47 -18.49 18.43
C LEU A 855 -41.65 -19.39 18.78
N THR A 856 -41.80 -19.71 20.07
CA THR A 856 -43.02 -20.32 20.62
C THR A 856 -43.77 -19.27 21.41
N ALA A 857 -44.93 -18.81 20.93
CA ALA A 857 -45.69 -17.73 21.57
C ALA A 857 -47.20 -17.74 21.22
N THR A 858 -48.02 -17.21 22.15
CA THR A 858 -49.43 -16.89 21.90
C THR A 858 -49.62 -15.38 21.75
N VAL A 859 -49.80 -14.93 20.52
CA VAL A 859 -49.86 -13.51 20.10
C VAL A 859 -51.24 -13.17 19.53
N SER A 860 -52.29 -13.64 20.22
CA SER A 860 -53.70 -13.45 19.89
C SER A 860 -54.30 -12.17 20.51
N GLN A 861 -53.49 -11.18 20.87
CA GLN A 861 -53.98 -9.91 21.43
C GLN A 861 -54.67 -9.09 20.34
N ALA A 862 -55.76 -8.38 20.68
CA ALA A 862 -56.61 -7.69 19.71
C ALA A 862 -55.91 -6.55 18.93
N SER A 863 -54.75 -6.09 19.41
CA SER A 863 -53.85 -5.12 18.79
C SER A 863 -52.96 -5.71 17.70
N VAL A 864 -52.75 -7.03 17.67
CA VAL A 864 -51.85 -7.70 16.71
C VAL A 864 -52.47 -7.69 15.32
N THR A 865 -51.72 -7.15 14.37
CA THR A 865 -52.12 -6.96 12.96
C THR A 865 -51.29 -7.78 11.97
N GLY A 866 -50.14 -8.32 12.39
CA GLY A 866 -49.33 -9.20 11.55
C GLY A 866 -48.27 -9.96 12.33
N VAL A 867 -48.06 -11.22 11.93
CA VAL A 867 -46.89 -12.04 12.29
C VAL A 867 -46.16 -12.37 11.00
N ASP A 868 -44.85 -12.14 10.98
CA ASP A 868 -43.99 -12.33 9.81
C ASP A 868 -42.75 -13.14 10.22
N THR A 869 -42.79 -14.42 9.91
CA THR A 869 -41.69 -15.39 10.09
C THR A 869 -40.98 -15.65 8.75
N SER A 870 -41.28 -14.88 7.68
CA SER A 870 -40.76 -15.11 6.32
C SER A 870 -39.24 -15.10 6.20
N ALA A 871 -38.56 -14.44 7.13
CA ALA A 871 -37.11 -14.34 7.18
C ALA A 871 -36.44 -15.40 8.06
N THR A 872 -37.16 -16.34 8.67
CA THR A 872 -36.57 -17.43 9.48
C THR A 872 -36.60 -18.79 8.79
N THR A 873 -35.61 -19.63 9.10
CA THR A 873 -35.65 -21.08 8.85
C THR A 873 -35.55 -21.89 10.15
N GLY A 874 -35.88 -21.26 11.28
CA GLY A 874 -36.16 -21.94 12.55
C GLY A 874 -37.62 -22.41 12.62
N THR A 875 -38.01 -23.03 13.74
CA THR A 875 -39.39 -23.45 13.99
C THR A 875 -40.19 -22.35 14.69
N SER A 876 -41.28 -21.92 14.07
CA SER A 876 -42.22 -20.93 14.60
C SER A 876 -43.48 -21.65 15.07
N THR A 877 -43.74 -21.69 16.37
CA THR A 877 -44.98 -22.25 16.94
C THR A 877 -45.85 -21.12 17.48
N ILE A 878 -46.78 -20.65 16.64
CA ILE A 878 -47.49 -19.39 16.85
C ILE A 878 -48.99 -19.62 16.97
N THR A 879 -49.60 -19.07 18.03
CA THR A 879 -51.06 -18.93 18.11
C THR A 879 -51.47 -17.46 17.89
N LEU A 880 -52.36 -17.18 16.93
CA LEU A 880 -52.84 -15.82 16.60
C LEU A 880 -54.36 -15.73 16.33
N ASP A 881 -54.90 -14.52 16.39
CA ASP A 881 -56.27 -14.22 15.89
C ASP A 881 -56.22 -13.84 14.40
N ALA A 882 -56.49 -14.81 13.52
CA ALA A 882 -56.54 -14.64 12.07
C ALA A 882 -57.73 -13.81 11.54
N THR A 883 -58.57 -13.26 12.43
CA THR A 883 -59.53 -12.19 12.08
C THR A 883 -58.91 -10.79 12.18
N LYS A 884 -57.77 -10.66 12.88
CA LYS A 884 -57.05 -9.39 13.10
C LYS A 884 -55.70 -9.37 12.40
N ALA A 885 -54.90 -10.42 12.58
CA ALA A 885 -53.53 -10.50 12.11
C ALA A 885 -53.37 -11.34 10.84
N THR A 886 -52.49 -10.89 9.94
CA THR A 886 -51.93 -11.74 8.87
C THR A 886 -50.85 -12.67 9.43
N TYR A 887 -50.59 -13.77 8.74
CA TYR A 887 -49.38 -14.59 8.93
C TYR A 887 -48.63 -14.73 7.61
N THR A 888 -47.32 -14.55 7.63
CA THR A 888 -46.43 -14.82 6.49
C THR A 888 -45.25 -15.65 7.00
N GLY A 889 -45.16 -16.91 6.57
CA GLY A 889 -44.13 -17.84 6.99
C GLY A 889 -42.94 -17.97 6.04
N GLY A 890 -41.93 -18.72 6.49
CA GLY A 890 -40.56 -18.65 6.01
C GLY A 890 -40.14 -19.84 5.16
N ALA A 891 -38.92 -20.31 5.38
CA ALA A 891 -38.38 -21.56 4.82
C ALA A 891 -38.11 -22.58 5.95
N GLY A 892 -38.88 -22.49 7.04
CA GLY A 892 -38.65 -23.15 8.32
C GLY A 892 -39.60 -24.30 8.58
N LYS A 893 -40.14 -24.34 9.80
CA LYS A 893 -41.40 -25.06 10.10
C LYS A 893 -42.33 -24.11 10.80
N ASP A 894 -43.36 -23.68 10.10
CA ASP A 894 -44.37 -22.74 10.57
C ASP A 894 -45.60 -23.52 11.09
N ASN A 895 -45.59 -23.76 12.40
CA ASN A 895 -46.63 -24.44 13.18
C ASN A 895 -47.64 -23.41 13.71
N VAL A 896 -48.63 -23.09 12.89
CA VAL A 896 -49.60 -22.02 13.14
C VAL A 896 -50.90 -22.57 13.72
N THR A 897 -51.41 -21.95 14.78
CA THR A 897 -52.76 -22.19 15.31
C THR A 897 -53.56 -20.91 15.29
N THR A 898 -54.78 -20.97 14.75
CA THR A 898 -55.72 -19.85 14.82
C THR A 898 -56.55 -19.95 16.11
N SER A 899 -56.70 -18.84 16.82
CA SER A 899 -57.45 -18.76 18.10
C SER A 899 -58.92 -18.33 17.93
N ALA A 900 -59.33 -17.98 16.71
CA ALA A 900 -60.67 -17.53 16.38
C ALA A 900 -61.13 -18.13 15.04
N ALA A 901 -62.42 -18.46 14.94
CA ALA A 901 -63.03 -19.01 13.75
C ALA A 901 -63.16 -17.98 12.62
N ALA A 902 -63.31 -18.48 11.39
CA ALA A 902 -63.45 -17.70 10.14
C ALA A 902 -62.30 -16.70 9.86
N PRO A 903 -61.07 -17.20 9.58
CA PRO A 903 -59.95 -16.39 9.08
C PRO A 903 -60.36 -15.42 7.96
N SER A 904 -60.10 -14.13 8.20
CA SER A 904 -60.39 -13.03 7.26
C SER A 904 -59.14 -12.23 6.85
N LYS A 905 -57.99 -12.60 7.41
CA LYS A 905 -56.66 -12.14 7.00
C LYS A 905 -55.92 -13.25 6.26
N ALA A 906 -54.90 -12.87 5.50
CA ALA A 906 -54.07 -13.84 4.79
C ALA A 906 -53.20 -14.64 5.76
N ILE A 907 -53.05 -15.94 5.49
CA ILE A 907 -52.10 -16.84 6.14
C ILE A 907 -51.33 -17.52 5.00
N ALA A 908 -50.06 -17.19 4.82
CA ALA A 908 -49.15 -17.97 3.98
C ALA A 908 -48.13 -18.65 4.89
N LEU A 909 -47.92 -19.96 4.78
CA LEU A 909 -46.93 -20.67 5.60
C LEU A 909 -45.54 -20.65 4.96
N GLY A 910 -45.45 -20.60 3.63
CA GLY A 910 -44.23 -20.28 2.91
C GLY A 910 -43.63 -21.51 2.23
N ALA A 911 -42.45 -21.93 2.67
CA ALA A 911 -41.80 -23.15 2.24
C ALA A 911 -41.36 -23.96 3.46
N GLY A 912 -41.51 -25.28 3.42
CA GLY A 912 -41.24 -26.12 4.58
C GLY A 912 -42.18 -27.32 4.67
N ASP A 913 -42.17 -28.01 5.81
CA ASP A 913 -43.24 -28.95 6.14
C ASP A 913 -44.11 -28.26 7.19
N ASP A 914 -45.02 -27.41 6.76
CA ASP A 914 -45.74 -26.51 7.66
C ASP A 914 -47.05 -27.11 8.15
N SER A 915 -47.62 -26.52 9.20
CA SER A 915 -48.87 -26.99 9.80
C SER A 915 -49.77 -25.84 10.23
N LEU A 916 -50.98 -25.79 9.69
CA LEU A 916 -52.00 -24.84 10.10
C LEU A 916 -53.16 -25.56 10.80
N THR A 917 -53.34 -25.29 12.09
CA THR A 917 -54.54 -25.69 12.84
C THR A 917 -55.59 -24.58 12.85
N LEU A 918 -56.72 -24.85 12.20
CA LEU A 918 -57.89 -23.99 12.21
C LEU A 918 -58.66 -24.11 13.54
N ALA A 919 -59.13 -22.98 14.06
CA ALA A 919 -60.01 -22.95 15.22
C ALA A 919 -61.29 -23.73 14.94
N SER A 920 -61.79 -24.47 15.93
CA SER A 920 -63.08 -25.15 15.87
C SER A 920 -64.21 -24.15 15.55
N GLY A 921 -65.10 -24.51 14.63
CA GLY A 921 -66.13 -23.65 14.05
C GLY A 921 -65.74 -23.00 12.72
N THR A 922 -64.56 -23.28 12.15
CA THR A 922 -64.08 -22.66 10.89
C THR A 922 -64.69 -23.36 9.67
N THR A 923 -65.96 -23.07 9.42
CA THR A 923 -66.75 -23.60 8.29
C THR A 923 -66.54 -22.83 6.97
N ALA A 924 -65.95 -21.64 7.01
CA ALA A 924 -65.62 -20.81 5.85
C ALA A 924 -64.41 -19.92 6.13
N VAL A 925 -63.70 -19.54 5.06
CA VAL A 925 -62.58 -18.58 5.11
C VAL A 925 -62.83 -17.45 4.10
N THR A 926 -62.34 -16.25 4.39
CA THR A 926 -62.43 -15.09 3.48
C THR A 926 -61.07 -14.50 3.15
N GLY A 927 -60.10 -14.63 4.07
CA GLY A 927 -58.68 -14.47 3.77
C GLY A 927 -58.16 -15.60 2.88
N THR A 928 -57.07 -15.34 2.17
CA THR A 928 -56.33 -16.37 1.42
C THR A 928 -55.43 -17.16 2.37
N ILE A 929 -55.51 -18.49 2.30
CA ILE A 929 -54.68 -19.40 3.08
C ILE A 929 -53.86 -20.25 2.12
N THR A 930 -52.53 -20.26 2.29
CA THR A 930 -51.64 -21.14 1.54
C THR A 930 -50.69 -21.85 2.50
N GLY A 931 -50.42 -23.14 2.30
CA GLY A 931 -49.18 -23.75 2.82
C GLY A 931 -48.04 -23.14 2.01
N GLY A 932 -47.69 -23.80 0.92
CA GLY A 932 -46.89 -23.23 -0.16
C GLY A 932 -46.02 -24.29 -0.83
N ASP A 933 -44.71 -24.19 -0.67
CA ASP A 933 -43.73 -25.11 -1.25
C ASP A 933 -43.25 -26.13 -0.20
N GLY A 934 -43.84 -27.33 -0.17
CA GLY A 934 -43.33 -28.45 0.61
C GLY A 934 -44.32 -29.57 0.87
N SER A 935 -44.54 -29.94 2.13
CA SER A 935 -45.46 -31.02 2.50
C SER A 935 -46.42 -30.61 3.61
N ASP A 936 -47.31 -29.70 3.25
CA ASP A 936 -48.04 -28.90 4.22
C ASP A 936 -49.31 -29.59 4.73
N THR A 937 -49.57 -29.41 6.02
CA THR A 937 -50.68 -30.06 6.73
C THR A 937 -51.71 -29.03 7.19
N LEU A 938 -52.90 -29.07 6.58
CA LEU A 938 -54.07 -28.38 7.13
C LEU A 938 -54.71 -29.27 8.20
N SER A 939 -54.94 -28.73 9.40
CA SER A 939 -55.66 -29.40 10.48
C SER A 939 -56.96 -28.67 10.78
N MET A 940 -58.09 -29.39 10.77
CA MET A 940 -59.41 -28.84 11.09
C MET A 940 -60.34 -29.89 11.72
N VAL A 941 -61.47 -29.45 12.27
CA VAL A 941 -62.49 -30.34 12.82
C VAL A 941 -63.31 -30.95 11.68
N ALA A 942 -63.60 -32.25 11.74
CA ALA A 942 -64.31 -32.96 10.68
C ALA A 942 -65.71 -32.38 10.39
N ALA A 943 -66.44 -31.87 11.40
CA ALA A 943 -67.73 -31.21 11.20
C ALA A 943 -67.61 -29.88 10.42
N ASP A 944 -66.53 -29.14 10.64
CA ASP A 944 -66.24 -27.93 9.86
C ASP A 944 -65.90 -28.29 8.41
N ALA A 945 -65.12 -29.36 8.20
CA ALA A 945 -64.74 -29.85 6.88
C ALA A 945 -65.95 -30.31 6.04
N VAL A 946 -66.95 -30.96 6.66
CA VAL A 946 -68.22 -31.30 5.98
C VAL A 946 -68.92 -30.03 5.47
N THR A 947 -68.96 -28.98 6.28
CA THR A 947 -69.62 -27.72 5.90
C THR A 947 -68.83 -26.98 4.82
N ALA A 948 -67.50 -26.89 4.97
CA ALA A 948 -66.60 -26.24 4.03
C ALA A 948 -66.57 -26.93 2.65
N SER A 949 -66.64 -28.27 2.62
CA SER A 949 -66.69 -29.06 1.38
C SER A 949 -68.05 -29.08 0.67
N GLY A 950 -69.08 -28.45 1.26
CA GLY A 950 -70.39 -28.28 0.60
C GLY A 950 -70.37 -27.39 -0.66
N SER A 951 -69.25 -26.70 -0.93
CA SER A 951 -68.99 -25.98 -2.18
C SER A 951 -67.49 -25.77 -2.40
N ALA A 952 -67.07 -25.52 -3.64
CA ALA A 952 -65.66 -25.21 -3.96
C ALA A 952 -65.18 -23.83 -3.45
N THR A 953 -65.98 -23.08 -2.68
CA THR A 953 -65.62 -21.74 -2.19
C THR A 953 -64.44 -21.78 -1.20
N PHE A 954 -64.33 -22.84 -0.39
CA PHE A 954 -63.20 -23.02 0.52
C PHE A 954 -61.90 -23.30 -0.25
N ALA A 955 -61.90 -24.25 -1.19
CA ALA A 955 -60.77 -24.54 -2.08
C ALA A 955 -60.34 -23.34 -2.95
N GLY A 956 -61.27 -22.43 -3.27
CA GLY A 956 -60.96 -21.15 -3.94
C GLY A 956 -60.21 -20.13 -3.06
N LYS A 957 -59.94 -20.46 -1.79
CA LYS A 957 -59.24 -19.63 -0.81
C LYS A 957 -58.14 -20.37 -0.04
N VAL A 958 -58.19 -21.70 0.02
CA VAL A 958 -57.21 -22.56 0.68
C VAL A 958 -56.53 -23.46 -0.35
N SER A 959 -55.21 -23.35 -0.50
CA SER A 959 -54.43 -24.05 -1.54
C SER A 959 -53.01 -24.39 -1.09
N GLY A 960 -52.31 -25.28 -1.80
CA GLY A 960 -50.93 -25.66 -1.45
C GLY A 960 -50.87 -26.37 -0.10
N PHE A 961 -51.70 -27.40 0.07
CA PHE A 961 -51.67 -28.30 1.22
C PHE A 961 -51.87 -29.73 0.71
N GLU A 962 -50.87 -30.58 0.88
CA GLU A 962 -50.89 -31.96 0.40
C GLU A 962 -51.63 -32.87 1.39
N LYS A 963 -51.56 -32.50 2.67
CA LYS A 963 -52.07 -33.28 3.81
C LYS A 963 -53.25 -32.58 4.50
N LEU A 964 -54.25 -33.38 4.86
CA LEU A 964 -55.39 -32.95 5.67
C LEU A 964 -55.48 -33.78 6.96
N THR A 965 -55.38 -33.13 8.11
CA THR A 965 -55.69 -33.74 9.41
C THR A 965 -57.11 -33.39 9.84
N LEU A 966 -57.95 -34.41 9.97
CA LEU A 966 -59.32 -34.30 10.47
C LEU A 966 -59.38 -34.76 11.93
N THR A 967 -59.83 -33.84 12.79
CA THR A 967 -59.99 -34.04 14.22
C THR A 967 -61.46 -34.09 14.63
N GLY A 968 -61.78 -34.74 15.75
CA GLY A 968 -63.12 -34.64 16.37
C GLY A 968 -64.29 -35.19 15.53
N ALA A 969 -64.07 -36.19 14.67
CA ALA A 969 -65.15 -36.80 13.89
C ALA A 969 -66.19 -37.47 14.81
N THR A 970 -67.43 -36.98 14.75
CA THR A 970 -68.58 -37.45 15.54
C THR A 970 -69.81 -37.50 14.65
N GLY A 971 -70.67 -38.52 14.80
CA GLY A 971 -71.82 -38.71 13.89
C GLY A 971 -71.43 -39.22 12.50
N ALA A 972 -72.31 -39.05 11.51
CA ALA A 972 -72.05 -39.42 10.12
C ALA A 972 -71.60 -38.21 9.33
N GLN A 973 -70.29 -38.10 9.09
CA GLN A 973 -69.64 -36.93 8.50
C GLN A 973 -69.11 -37.28 7.10
N ALA A 974 -69.60 -36.60 6.06
CA ALA A 974 -69.15 -36.81 4.68
C ALA A 974 -68.39 -35.58 4.17
N VAL A 975 -67.07 -35.73 4.01
CA VAL A 975 -66.17 -34.69 3.49
C VAL A 975 -65.90 -34.98 2.02
N ASP A 976 -66.20 -34.01 1.15
CA ASP A 976 -65.80 -34.07 -0.26
C ASP A 976 -64.39 -33.48 -0.41
N LEU A 977 -63.40 -34.35 -0.62
CA LEU A 977 -61.99 -33.95 -0.69
C LEU A 977 -61.72 -33.10 -1.93
N ALA A 978 -62.39 -33.36 -3.06
CA ALA A 978 -62.22 -32.59 -4.28
C ALA A 978 -62.81 -31.17 -4.16
N ALA A 979 -63.95 -31.03 -3.47
CA ALA A 979 -64.53 -29.72 -3.17
C ALA A 979 -63.77 -28.95 -2.07
N LEU A 980 -63.09 -29.65 -1.15
CA LEU A 980 -62.34 -29.03 -0.06
C LEU A 980 -60.93 -28.55 -0.46
N GLY A 981 -60.21 -29.30 -1.31
CA GLY A 981 -58.83 -28.96 -1.69
C GLY A 981 -58.06 -29.95 -2.57
N ASN A 982 -58.64 -31.09 -2.94
CA ASN A 982 -58.02 -32.23 -3.65
C ASN A 982 -56.92 -32.96 -2.85
N TYR A 983 -57.08 -33.06 -1.53
CA TYR A 983 -56.16 -33.77 -0.64
C TYR A 983 -55.98 -35.23 -1.04
N THR A 984 -54.73 -35.69 -1.07
CA THR A 984 -54.36 -37.08 -1.41
C THR A 984 -53.80 -37.86 -0.23
N ASP A 985 -53.48 -37.18 0.88
CA ASP A 985 -53.01 -37.77 2.13
C ASP A 985 -53.87 -37.23 3.29
N VAL A 986 -54.72 -38.08 3.89
CA VAL A 986 -55.69 -37.67 4.91
C VAL A 986 -55.43 -38.40 6.22
N THR A 987 -55.19 -37.65 7.30
CA THR A 987 -54.99 -38.18 8.65
C THR A 987 -56.25 -38.03 9.50
N SER A 988 -56.66 -39.09 10.17
CA SER A 988 -57.72 -39.07 11.19
C SER A 988 -57.12 -39.42 12.55
N SER A 989 -57.16 -38.47 13.49
CA SER A 989 -56.58 -38.64 14.82
C SER A 989 -57.46 -39.44 15.80
N ALA A 990 -58.75 -39.60 15.48
CA ALA A 990 -59.73 -40.50 16.08
C ALA A 990 -61.08 -40.31 15.36
N SER A 991 -61.95 -41.33 15.35
CA SER A 991 -63.34 -41.18 14.87
C SER A 991 -64.37 -41.86 15.77
N ALA A 992 -65.31 -41.09 16.30
CA ALA A 992 -66.44 -41.58 17.10
C ALA A 992 -67.69 -41.89 16.27
N GLY A 993 -67.63 -41.77 14.93
CA GLY A 993 -68.74 -42.02 14.02
C GLY A 993 -68.27 -42.48 12.63
N THR A 994 -69.13 -42.42 11.62
CA THR A 994 -68.71 -42.69 10.24
C THR A 994 -68.02 -41.46 9.66
N LEU A 995 -66.75 -41.60 9.26
CA LEU A 995 -66.09 -40.59 8.42
C LEU A 995 -66.07 -41.07 6.96
N THR A 996 -66.86 -40.42 6.12
CA THR A 996 -66.87 -40.64 4.68
C THR A 996 -65.95 -39.64 4.00
N LEU A 997 -64.96 -40.13 3.27
CA LEU A 997 -64.06 -39.38 2.42
C LEU A 997 -64.47 -39.60 0.96
N ASN A 998 -65.15 -38.61 0.38
CA ASN A 998 -65.55 -38.65 -1.02
C ASN A 998 -64.44 -38.08 -1.92
N ASN A 999 -64.31 -38.66 -3.12
CA ASN A 999 -63.40 -38.20 -4.18
C ASN A 999 -61.91 -38.23 -3.81
N LEU A 1000 -61.46 -39.22 -3.03
CA LEU A 1000 -60.02 -39.44 -2.81
C LEU A 1000 -59.37 -39.87 -4.13
N ALA A 1001 -58.23 -39.27 -4.49
CA ALA A 1001 -57.53 -39.64 -5.72
C ALA A 1001 -57.06 -41.11 -5.71
N ASN A 1002 -57.05 -41.77 -6.88
CA ASN A 1002 -56.48 -43.10 -7.03
C ASN A 1002 -54.99 -43.09 -6.61
N GLY A 1003 -54.61 -44.01 -5.72
CA GLY A 1003 -53.29 -44.09 -5.10
C GLY A 1003 -53.11 -43.22 -3.85
N GLY A 1004 -54.15 -42.53 -3.39
CA GLY A 1004 -54.17 -41.72 -2.17
C GLY A 1004 -54.12 -42.53 -0.87
N THR A 1005 -53.91 -41.82 0.24
CA THR A 1005 -53.60 -42.37 1.56
C THR A 1005 -54.62 -41.91 2.61
N LEU A 1006 -55.04 -42.84 3.47
CA LEU A 1006 -55.70 -42.55 4.75
C LEU A 1006 -54.80 -43.02 5.90
N ASN A 1007 -54.31 -42.09 6.72
CA ASN A 1007 -53.64 -42.37 7.98
C ASN A 1007 -54.66 -42.40 9.12
N ILE A 1008 -54.69 -43.47 9.92
CA ILE A 1008 -55.49 -43.57 11.13
C ILE A 1008 -54.51 -43.58 12.30
N THR A 1009 -54.53 -42.52 13.11
CA THR A 1009 -53.56 -42.29 14.20
C THR A 1009 -54.15 -42.33 15.61
N GLY A 1010 -55.43 -42.65 15.73
CA GLY A 1010 -56.07 -42.94 17.00
C GLY A 1010 -57.35 -43.78 16.84
N ASP A 1011 -57.91 -44.20 17.98
CA ASP A 1011 -58.95 -45.23 18.01
C ASP A 1011 -60.26 -44.77 17.36
N THR A 1012 -60.96 -45.74 16.76
CA THR A 1012 -62.23 -45.56 16.08
C THR A 1012 -63.33 -46.29 16.84
N ALA A 1013 -64.28 -45.52 17.38
CA ALA A 1013 -65.40 -46.01 18.20
C ALA A 1013 -66.73 -46.08 17.43
N GLY A 1014 -66.78 -45.57 16.20
CA GLY A 1014 -67.95 -45.59 15.32
C GLY A 1014 -67.95 -46.72 14.30
N THR A 1015 -68.84 -46.61 13.31
CA THR A 1015 -68.99 -47.51 12.14
C THR A 1015 -67.84 -47.44 11.12
N GLY A 1016 -66.75 -46.77 11.45
CA GLY A 1016 -65.51 -46.76 10.67
C GLY A 1016 -65.44 -45.68 9.60
N TYR A 1017 -64.62 -45.96 8.58
CA TYR A 1017 -64.34 -45.06 7.46
C TYR A 1017 -65.01 -45.58 6.18
N VAL A 1018 -65.48 -44.66 5.35
CA VAL A 1018 -65.92 -44.95 3.98
C VAL A 1018 -65.06 -44.11 3.05
N VAL A 1019 -64.34 -44.74 2.12
CA VAL A 1019 -63.41 -44.06 1.21
C VAL A 1019 -63.85 -44.31 -0.22
N ALA A 1020 -64.42 -43.28 -0.85
CA ALA A 1020 -64.79 -43.33 -2.26
C ALA A 1020 -63.61 -42.83 -3.11
N VAL A 1021 -62.89 -43.77 -3.72
CA VAL A 1021 -61.79 -43.47 -4.64
C VAL A 1021 -62.36 -43.01 -5.99
N THR A 1022 -61.84 -41.90 -6.50
CA THR A 1022 -62.30 -41.26 -7.74
C THR A 1022 -62.18 -42.21 -8.93
N ASN A 1023 -63.27 -42.36 -9.69
CA ASN A 1023 -63.41 -43.23 -10.87
C ASN A 1023 -63.29 -44.75 -10.64
N ALA A 1024 -63.16 -45.22 -9.40
CA ALA A 1024 -63.02 -46.65 -9.05
C ALA A 1024 -64.17 -47.54 -9.59
N GLY A 1025 -65.38 -47.01 -9.75
CA GLY A 1025 -66.49 -47.73 -10.39
C GLY A 1025 -66.34 -47.97 -11.91
N THR A 1026 -65.26 -47.49 -12.53
CA THR A 1026 -65.01 -47.54 -13.99
C THR A 1026 -63.57 -47.88 -14.38
N GLY A 1027 -62.61 -47.72 -13.45
CA GLY A 1027 -61.26 -48.23 -13.63
C GLY A 1027 -61.16 -49.74 -13.44
N THR A 1028 -59.94 -50.26 -13.57
CA THR A 1028 -59.64 -51.70 -13.41
C THR A 1028 -58.27 -51.91 -12.74
N ALA A 1029 -57.78 -50.90 -12.04
CA ALA A 1029 -56.44 -50.82 -11.46
C ALA A 1029 -56.40 -49.77 -10.35
N ASP A 1030 -57.48 -49.65 -9.58
CA ASP A 1030 -57.61 -48.61 -8.56
C ASP A 1030 -56.94 -49.02 -7.24
N VAL A 1031 -56.30 -48.05 -6.59
CA VAL A 1031 -55.40 -48.24 -5.45
C VAL A 1031 -55.80 -47.35 -4.29
N LEU A 1032 -55.82 -47.91 -3.08
CA LEU A 1032 -55.94 -47.19 -1.80
C LEU A 1032 -54.77 -47.57 -0.88
N LYS A 1033 -54.18 -46.59 -0.19
CA LYS A 1033 -53.20 -46.81 0.88
C LYS A 1033 -53.82 -46.52 2.24
N LEU A 1034 -53.61 -47.41 3.20
CA LEU A 1034 -54.02 -47.26 4.59
C LEU A 1034 -52.80 -47.33 5.49
N ASN A 1035 -52.55 -46.29 6.27
CA ASN A 1035 -51.48 -46.27 7.26
C ASN A 1035 -52.10 -46.27 8.66
N LEU A 1036 -51.70 -47.23 9.49
CA LEU A 1036 -52.22 -47.44 10.84
C LEU A 1036 -51.08 -47.19 11.83
N SER A 1037 -51.09 -46.05 12.53
CA SER A 1037 -49.92 -45.63 13.32
C SER A 1037 -50.26 -44.95 14.64
N LYS A 1038 -49.90 -45.58 15.76
CA LYS A 1038 -50.18 -45.12 17.14
C LYS A 1038 -49.12 -45.69 18.08
N ALA A 1039 -48.90 -45.05 19.23
CA ALA A 1039 -48.14 -45.66 20.31
C ALA A 1039 -48.99 -46.74 21.01
N GLY A 1040 -48.61 -48.00 20.86
CA GLY A 1040 -49.37 -49.17 21.31
C GLY A 1040 -50.66 -49.44 20.50
N LEU A 1041 -51.47 -50.39 20.99
CA LEU A 1041 -52.60 -50.94 20.24
C LEU A 1041 -53.56 -49.87 19.68
N LEU A 1042 -53.75 -49.89 18.35
CA LEU A 1042 -54.70 -49.07 17.61
C LEU A 1042 -55.96 -49.85 17.26
N THR A 1043 -57.12 -49.35 17.66
CA THR A 1043 -58.43 -49.86 17.24
C THR A 1043 -58.90 -49.09 16.00
N ALA A 1044 -58.46 -49.50 14.81
CA ALA A 1044 -58.70 -48.75 13.56
C ALA A 1044 -60.16 -48.83 13.02
N GLY A 1045 -61.00 -49.73 13.55
CA GLY A 1045 -62.37 -49.94 13.08
C GLY A 1045 -62.43 -50.60 11.69
N SER A 1046 -63.54 -50.39 10.97
CA SER A 1046 -63.73 -50.84 9.59
C SER A 1046 -63.38 -49.75 8.57
N VAL A 1047 -62.81 -50.12 7.41
CA VAL A 1047 -62.64 -49.23 6.26
C VAL A 1047 -63.36 -49.83 5.06
N THR A 1048 -64.28 -49.07 4.47
CA THR A 1048 -65.07 -49.49 3.30
C THR A 1048 -64.63 -48.70 2.07
N ALA A 1049 -63.98 -49.36 1.12
CA ALA A 1049 -63.62 -48.79 -0.19
C ALA A 1049 -64.24 -49.66 -1.30
N ALA A 1050 -65.20 -49.10 -2.03
CA ALA A 1050 -65.92 -49.83 -3.07
C ALA A 1050 -65.17 -49.78 -4.40
N SER A 1051 -65.15 -50.91 -5.13
CA SER A 1051 -64.54 -51.05 -6.47
C SER A 1051 -63.05 -50.64 -6.56
N VAL A 1052 -62.26 -50.91 -5.51
CA VAL A 1052 -60.81 -50.70 -5.51
C VAL A 1052 -60.11 -52.07 -5.61
N GLU A 1053 -59.33 -52.31 -6.66
CA GLU A 1053 -58.65 -53.61 -6.86
C GLU A 1053 -57.47 -53.84 -5.90
N THR A 1054 -56.78 -52.78 -5.47
CA THR A 1054 -55.56 -52.88 -4.65
C THR A 1054 -55.67 -52.03 -3.39
N VAL A 1055 -55.57 -52.66 -2.21
CA VAL A 1055 -55.43 -51.94 -0.93
C VAL A 1055 -54.08 -52.29 -0.31
N THR A 1056 -53.22 -51.29 -0.14
CA THR A 1056 -51.95 -51.43 0.60
C THR A 1056 -52.17 -50.99 2.05
N ILE A 1057 -51.79 -51.82 3.01
CA ILE A 1057 -51.91 -51.51 4.44
C ILE A 1057 -50.51 -51.50 5.06
N THR A 1058 -50.18 -50.40 5.73
CA THR A 1058 -48.93 -50.23 6.51
C THR A 1058 -49.30 -50.05 7.97
N THR A 1059 -48.60 -50.74 8.88
CA THR A 1059 -48.78 -50.63 10.34
C THR A 1059 -47.47 -50.17 10.99
N ALA A 1060 -47.53 -49.25 11.96
CA ALA A 1060 -46.36 -48.77 12.69
C ALA A 1060 -46.69 -48.46 14.16
N ASP A 1061 -46.02 -49.12 15.11
CA ASP A 1061 -46.01 -48.68 16.51
C ASP A 1061 -45.05 -47.50 16.66
N THR A 1062 -45.49 -46.41 17.30
CA THR A 1062 -44.68 -45.21 17.58
C THR A 1062 -44.24 -45.12 19.04
N GLN A 1063 -44.50 -46.15 19.84
CA GLN A 1063 -44.11 -46.20 21.25
C GLN A 1063 -42.59 -46.43 21.40
N THR A 1064 -41.92 -45.64 22.23
CA THR A 1064 -40.45 -45.64 22.33
C THR A 1064 -39.86 -46.90 22.99
N THR A 1065 -40.67 -47.77 23.58
CA THR A 1065 -40.26 -49.02 24.24
C THR A 1065 -41.40 -50.03 24.23
N PRO A 1066 -41.52 -50.90 23.20
CA PRO A 1066 -42.68 -51.78 22.99
C PRO A 1066 -43.08 -52.61 24.23
N THR A 1067 -44.37 -52.67 24.51
CA THR A 1067 -44.91 -53.23 25.78
C THR A 1067 -45.72 -54.53 25.62
N ASN A 1068 -45.97 -55.01 24.40
CA ASN A 1068 -46.80 -56.19 24.15
C ASN A 1068 -46.11 -57.16 23.17
N PRO A 1069 -46.04 -58.49 23.43
CA PRO A 1069 -45.46 -59.48 22.52
C PRO A 1069 -46.21 -59.70 21.18
N LEU A 1070 -47.10 -58.78 20.78
CA LEU A 1070 -47.73 -58.73 19.46
C LEU A 1070 -47.31 -57.47 18.65
N ASP A 1071 -46.40 -56.64 19.17
CA ASP A 1071 -45.81 -55.48 18.49
C ASP A 1071 -44.56 -55.84 17.63
N THR A 1072 -44.54 -57.03 17.00
CA THR A 1072 -43.42 -57.52 16.15
C THR A 1072 -43.89 -58.04 14.80
#